data_AF-A0A4D8QBR1-F1
#
_entry.id   AF-A0A4D8QBR1-F1
#
_cell.length_a   1.000
_cell.length_b   1.000
_cell.length_c   1.000
_cell.angle_alpha   90.00
_cell.angle_beta   90.00
_cell.angle_gamma   90.00
#
_symmetry.space_group_name_H-M   'P 1'
#
loop_
_entity.id
_entity.type
_entity.pdbx_description
1 polymer ?
#
loop_
_entity_poly.entity_id
_entity_poly.type
_entity_poly.pdbx_seq_one_letter_code
_entity_poly.pdbx_strand_id
1 'polypeptide(L)'
;MAIAAIPTMLIVIGIFGPFLTDPLYMYSGLGINVGSPLLPGLPTIDPNIGTTSLSLGARAAFEVLSGHLPLWNHFEGLGAPLLGEMQSAAFFPPTWLLALPHGQVIEHALLQALAGTGTYLFLRAFGLRKGAALAAALLFEVNGVFAWLRNAAFNPVAFLPWLFLTVESLRTATIVEAPPSRRLPPICLGAAMAALALYAGFPEQVYLYSLLLIGWVVFRSVGMTARQIGRFILNLLLTALLAFALSAPLLLSFAEFLTEAALSGHSESGFYGTWLTPAALLQYVMPYVYGPIFDSPVPVISAVWSSTGGYIGFMPVVLAFAGIFLADRRPVKIFLAAWIVIAIGVSHGLPGVYQAFMALPLMRIAASFRYLNPSWIFCFVFLVALFLDRVPDLPQPAFRRVMMWAVAAALLSVALAAVPALPPVGDLWKIATNIQAGFLIGAFIAAALLSGATIWASHLVRTGRVTIVLSVLLVGEATAWFLVPYLSYPRTGTLDTDIVAFLKSNIGFQRVAETTNHRLGPNYGSLFGIATLHYDDLPAPQRTADYIRNHLDPYANPTVFQPWFPYLEPEQQADREKLFLERLPRYAQAGVKYVLGGPGVGSETPIRLKPQGHTPHAVATGEWVEMSGRLPFGPDMTVSEVSLLVATYGNTANGRAKVTLCAQGDCSDGGSDIGLAQDNSLLTVGLGHPVRIAADQDYTVRFEKLDGERPLALWIRPKADATPFSAAGPTGPLKDGYAPELRFTTQAGPMPVHRSPTMVVYEIPGVRDYVSAEGCTLTPVTRDRVDAVCTRPSTLVRLEVHMRGWRATVNGKPVPVGMSDDTFQTVELPAGAAQVEFTYAPTGMNAALTMAGGALLLILAVLAHGIGVCLAGSIRGWPERASAPGGATR
;
A
#
# COMPACT_ATOMS: atom_id res chain seq x y z
N MET A 1 28.43 -5.76 10.30
CA MET A 1 28.94 -5.98 8.92
C MET A 1 28.09 -7.01 8.18
N ALA A 2 28.13 -8.31 8.51
CA ALA A 2 27.36 -9.33 7.76
C ALA A 2 25.84 -9.05 7.69
N ILE A 3 25.19 -8.74 8.82
CA ILE A 3 23.75 -8.38 8.89
C ILE A 3 23.42 -7.09 8.10
N ALA A 4 24.39 -6.23 7.86
CA ALA A 4 24.17 -5.01 7.07
C ALA A 4 24.45 -5.23 5.58
N ALA A 5 24.97 -6.39 5.17
CA ALA A 5 25.43 -6.59 3.80
C ALA A 5 24.27 -6.70 2.80
N ILE A 6 23.26 -7.53 3.08
CA ILE A 6 22.10 -7.70 2.20
C ILE A 6 21.26 -6.41 2.11
N PRO A 7 20.94 -5.67 3.20
CA PRO A 7 20.11 -4.49 3.10
C PRO A 7 20.87 -3.36 2.40
N THR A 8 22.20 -3.27 2.60
CA THR A 8 23.04 -2.36 1.81
C THR A 8 23.03 -2.71 0.33
N MET A 9 23.12 -4.00 -0.02
CA MET A 9 23.00 -4.44 -1.41
C MET A 9 21.64 -4.05 -2.01
N LEU A 10 20.55 -4.20 -1.25
CA LEU A 10 19.20 -3.80 -1.69
C LEU A 10 19.06 -2.28 -1.86
N ILE A 11 19.70 -1.48 -1.00
CA ILE A 11 19.79 -0.02 -1.20
C ILE A 11 20.52 0.27 -2.52
N VAL A 12 21.67 -0.38 -2.75
CA VAL A 12 22.44 -0.16 -3.97
C VAL A 12 21.63 -0.55 -5.22
N ILE A 13 20.94 -1.68 -5.20
CA ILE A 13 20.07 -2.13 -6.30
C ILE A 13 18.86 -1.22 -6.47
N GLY A 14 18.23 -0.78 -5.38
CA GLY A 14 17.01 0.01 -5.43
C GLY A 14 17.22 1.46 -5.85
N ILE A 15 18.36 2.06 -5.48
CA ILE A 15 18.67 3.47 -5.75
C ILE A 15 19.55 3.62 -7.00
N PHE A 16 20.59 2.80 -7.14
CA PHE A 16 21.59 2.93 -8.21
C PHE A 16 21.50 1.80 -9.25
N GLY A 17 20.60 0.83 -9.05
CA GLY A 17 20.40 -0.28 -9.97
C GLY A 17 19.57 0.11 -11.19
N PRO A 18 19.32 -0.87 -12.08
CA PRO A 18 18.63 -0.63 -13.34
C PRO A 18 17.10 -0.53 -13.22
N PHE A 19 16.55 -0.58 -12.00
CA PHE A 19 15.11 -0.67 -11.75
C PHE A 19 14.58 0.63 -11.16
N LEU A 20 13.44 1.09 -11.67
CA LEU A 20 12.68 2.20 -11.11
C LEU A 20 11.84 1.68 -9.95
N THR A 21 12.43 1.68 -8.75
CA THR A 21 11.80 1.13 -7.53
C THR A 21 10.86 2.10 -6.82
N ASP A 22 10.83 3.36 -7.25
CA ASP A 22 9.94 4.38 -6.69
C ASP A 22 8.47 4.05 -7.03
N PRO A 23 7.59 3.88 -6.02
CA PRO A 23 6.17 3.62 -6.23
C PRO A 23 5.44 4.62 -7.13
N LEU A 24 5.97 5.85 -7.25
CA LEU A 24 5.41 6.88 -8.13
C LEU A 24 5.22 6.38 -9.57
N TYR A 25 6.15 5.59 -10.11
CA TYR A 25 6.06 5.12 -11.50
C TYR A 25 4.89 4.17 -11.75
N MET A 26 4.52 3.35 -10.75
CA MET A 26 3.52 2.29 -10.93
C MET A 26 2.16 2.63 -10.31
N TYR A 27 2.13 3.38 -9.21
CA TYR A 27 0.93 3.53 -8.39
C TYR A 27 0.36 4.96 -8.38
N SER A 28 1.12 5.99 -8.79
CA SER A 28 0.64 7.37 -8.75
C SER A 28 -0.25 7.79 -9.92
N GLY A 29 -0.21 7.04 -11.03
CA GLY A 29 -0.85 7.45 -12.29
C GLY A 29 -0.08 8.51 -13.09
N LEU A 30 1.09 8.96 -12.62
CA LEU A 30 1.95 9.94 -13.30
C LEU A 30 3.01 9.31 -14.22
N GLY A 31 3.15 7.98 -14.23
CA GLY A 31 4.15 7.30 -15.04
C GLY A 31 3.80 7.32 -16.54
N ILE A 32 4.71 7.87 -17.36
CA ILE A 32 4.65 7.86 -18.83
C ILE A 32 5.76 6.95 -19.38
N ASN A 33 5.49 6.24 -20.46
CA ASN A 33 6.46 5.38 -21.16
C ASN A 33 7.13 4.38 -20.20
N VAL A 34 6.36 3.92 -19.21
CA VAL A 34 6.82 2.93 -18.24
C VAL A 34 7.08 1.63 -18.99
N GLY A 35 8.35 1.28 -19.14
CA GLY A 35 8.77 0.15 -19.96
C GLY A 35 8.39 -1.17 -19.32
N SER A 36 8.17 -2.19 -20.15
CA SER A 36 7.84 -3.53 -19.66
C SER A 36 8.95 -4.07 -18.73
N PRO A 37 8.56 -4.66 -17.58
CA PRO A 37 9.52 -5.26 -16.66
C PRO A 37 10.18 -6.51 -17.25
N LEU A 38 11.25 -7.00 -16.59
CA LEU A 38 11.94 -8.23 -17.00
C LEU A 38 11.08 -9.48 -16.74
N LEU A 39 10.34 -9.47 -15.62
CA LEU A 39 9.32 -10.45 -15.31
C LEU A 39 7.95 -9.76 -15.30
N PRO A 40 6.92 -10.37 -15.90
CA PRO A 40 5.57 -9.83 -15.80
C PRO A 40 5.07 -9.94 -14.34
N GLY A 41 3.89 -9.36 -14.08
CA GLY A 41 3.34 -9.28 -12.73
C GLY A 41 3.78 -8.03 -11.97
N LEU A 42 3.56 -8.03 -10.65
CA LEU A 42 3.80 -6.88 -9.77
C LEU A 42 4.99 -7.09 -8.82
N PRO A 43 5.70 -6.01 -8.40
CA PRO A 43 6.82 -6.10 -7.47
C PRO A 43 6.42 -6.30 -6.00
N THR A 44 5.12 -6.21 -5.69
CA THR A 44 4.54 -6.42 -4.36
C THR A 44 3.11 -6.95 -4.51
N ILE A 45 2.60 -7.60 -3.47
CA ILE A 45 1.21 -8.09 -3.43
C ILE A 45 0.19 -7.02 -3.01
N ASP A 46 0.64 -5.81 -2.65
CA ASP A 46 -0.24 -4.76 -2.14
C ASP A 46 0.16 -3.36 -2.64
N PRO A 47 -0.74 -2.63 -3.34
CA PRO A 47 -0.46 -1.27 -3.83
C PRO A 47 -0.30 -0.24 -2.70
N ASN A 48 -0.63 -0.58 -1.45
CA ASN A 48 -0.44 0.26 -0.28
C ASN A 48 1.02 0.63 0.02
N ILE A 49 2.00 0.04 -0.67
CA ILE A 49 3.37 0.59 -0.71
C ILE A 49 3.36 2.05 -1.18
N GLY A 50 2.55 2.39 -2.19
CA GLY A 50 2.40 3.74 -2.72
C GLY A 50 1.22 4.48 -2.10
N THR A 51 0.05 3.84 -2.08
CA THR A 51 -1.23 4.47 -1.69
C THR A 51 -1.30 4.91 -0.23
N THR A 52 -0.64 4.24 0.70
CA THR A 52 -0.69 4.64 2.13
C THR A 52 0.72 4.88 2.66
N SER A 53 1.60 3.89 2.51
CA SER A 53 2.93 3.93 3.14
C SER A 53 3.77 5.10 2.63
N LEU A 54 3.85 5.30 1.31
CA LEU A 54 4.57 6.43 0.73
C LEU A 54 3.82 7.75 0.93
N SER A 55 2.54 7.81 0.55
CA SER A 55 1.75 9.04 0.52
C SER A 55 1.49 9.64 1.90
N LEU A 56 0.86 8.89 2.80
CA LEU A 56 0.53 9.30 4.16
C LEU A 56 1.80 9.41 5.01
N GLY A 57 2.71 8.45 4.85
CA GLY A 57 3.99 8.46 5.56
C GLY A 57 4.84 9.68 5.23
N ALA A 58 4.94 10.06 3.94
CA ALA A 58 5.63 11.29 3.56
C ALA A 58 4.91 12.54 4.06
N ARG A 59 3.56 12.60 3.99
CA ARG A 59 2.79 13.72 4.55
C ARG A 59 3.10 13.90 6.03
N ALA A 60 3.06 12.81 6.80
CA ALA A 60 3.38 12.83 8.22
C ALA A 60 4.84 13.23 8.48
N ALA A 61 5.78 12.75 7.67
CA ALA A 61 7.18 13.16 7.74
C ALA A 61 7.35 14.67 7.51
N PHE A 62 6.67 15.26 6.52
CA PHE A 62 6.73 16.69 6.26
C PHE A 62 6.19 17.53 7.43
N GLU A 63 5.10 17.10 8.06
CA GLU A 63 4.55 17.75 9.26
C GLU A 63 5.56 17.71 10.42
N VAL A 64 6.06 16.52 10.77
CA VAL A 64 6.98 16.34 11.89
C VAL A 64 8.28 17.12 11.67
N LEU A 65 8.87 17.04 10.48
CA LEU A 65 10.14 17.70 10.15
C LEU A 65 10.00 19.23 10.05
N SER A 66 8.78 19.74 9.82
CA SER A 66 8.48 21.18 9.85
C SER A 66 8.11 21.69 11.25
N GLY A 67 8.12 20.81 12.27
CA GLY A 67 7.83 21.18 13.67
C GLY A 67 6.34 21.14 14.04
N HIS A 68 5.50 20.56 13.19
CA HIS A 68 4.07 20.41 13.44
C HIS A 68 3.74 18.99 13.90
N LEU A 69 2.68 18.85 14.70
CA LEU A 69 2.14 17.53 15.01
C LEU A 69 1.26 17.07 13.84
N PRO A 70 1.46 15.86 13.30
CA PRO A 70 0.72 15.32 12.15
C PRO A 70 -0.69 14.88 12.56
N LEU A 71 -1.52 15.78 13.11
CA LEU A 71 -2.81 15.41 13.70
C LEU A 71 -3.94 15.27 12.66
N TRP A 72 -3.93 16.09 11.62
CA TRP A 72 -4.98 16.17 10.61
C TRP A 72 -4.40 16.25 9.20
N ASN A 73 -5.05 15.59 8.26
CA ASN A 73 -4.75 15.65 6.84
C ASN A 73 -5.91 16.30 6.09
N HIS A 74 -5.65 17.43 5.43
CA HIS A 74 -6.66 18.14 4.62
C HIS A 74 -6.78 17.62 3.19
N PHE A 75 -5.91 16.70 2.78
CA PHE A 75 -5.69 16.39 1.37
C PHE A 75 -6.44 15.14 0.88
N GLU A 76 -7.13 14.43 1.77
CA GLU A 76 -7.95 13.25 1.46
C GLU A 76 -9.41 13.47 1.80
N GLY A 77 -10.30 13.03 0.91
CA GLY A 77 -11.74 13.15 1.09
C GLY A 77 -12.16 14.57 1.45
N LEU A 78 -12.81 14.70 2.62
CA LEU A 78 -13.22 15.97 3.19
C LEU A 78 -12.35 16.38 4.41
N GLY A 79 -11.20 15.73 4.56
CA GLY A 79 -10.31 15.79 5.73
C GLY A 79 -10.31 14.49 6.52
N ALA A 80 -9.17 14.08 7.07
CA ALA A 80 -9.04 12.86 7.87
C ALA A 80 -7.99 13.00 8.99
N PRO A 81 -8.13 12.30 10.14
CA PRO A 81 -7.09 12.26 11.17
C PRO A 81 -5.80 11.58 10.67
N LEU A 82 -4.69 12.31 10.57
CA LEU A 82 -3.44 11.75 10.05
C LEU A 82 -2.71 10.86 11.07
N LEU A 83 -2.61 11.31 12.33
CA LEU A 83 -2.04 10.50 13.42
C LEU A 83 -3.02 9.39 13.86
N GLY A 84 -4.32 9.66 13.72
CA GLY A 84 -5.37 8.69 14.04
C GLY A 84 -5.38 7.54 13.04
N GLU A 85 -5.14 7.82 11.75
CA GLU A 85 -4.87 6.78 10.78
C GLU A 85 -3.44 6.22 11.01
N MET A 86 -3.36 5.00 11.51
CA MET A 86 -2.11 4.38 11.92
C MET A 86 -1.20 4.01 10.76
N GLN A 87 -1.71 3.72 9.55
CA GLN A 87 -0.85 3.31 8.42
C GLN A 87 0.04 4.46 7.92
N SER A 88 -0.24 5.71 8.31
CA SER A 88 0.68 6.84 8.14
C SER A 88 2.00 6.68 8.90
N ALA A 89 2.04 5.83 9.94
CA ALA A 89 3.18 5.61 10.81
C ALA A 89 3.83 6.92 11.29
N ALA A 90 3.02 7.95 11.58
CA ALA A 90 3.46 9.33 11.68
C ALA A 90 4.59 9.60 12.71
N PHE A 91 4.57 8.89 13.84
CA PHE A 91 5.60 8.98 14.89
C PHE A 91 6.62 7.84 14.84
N PHE A 92 6.66 7.08 13.75
CA PHE A 92 7.66 6.07 13.51
C PHE A 92 8.90 6.69 12.87
N PRO A 93 10.04 6.78 13.58
CA PRO A 93 11.21 7.49 13.04
C PRO A 93 11.72 6.98 11.67
N PRO A 94 11.67 5.67 11.35
CA PRO A 94 12.01 5.19 10.01
C PRO A 94 11.16 5.80 8.88
N THR A 95 9.88 6.08 9.12
CA THR A 95 8.99 6.71 8.14
C THR A 95 9.40 8.14 7.81
N TRP A 96 10.13 8.83 8.69
CA TRP A 96 10.62 10.17 8.37
C TRP A 96 11.67 10.19 7.25
N LEU A 97 12.26 9.03 6.92
CA LEU A 97 13.11 8.88 5.74
C LEU A 97 12.36 9.12 4.43
N LEU A 98 11.02 8.97 4.42
CA LEU A 98 10.19 9.21 3.23
C LEU A 98 10.19 10.67 2.75
N ALA A 99 10.70 11.60 3.55
CA ALA A 99 10.98 12.96 3.09
C ALA A 99 12.18 13.06 2.12
N LEU A 100 12.97 11.99 2.01
CA LEU A 100 14.13 11.90 1.11
C LEU A 100 13.77 11.15 -0.19
N PRO A 101 14.43 11.46 -1.32
CA PRO A 101 14.36 10.63 -2.52
C PRO A 101 14.74 9.18 -2.20
N HIS A 102 13.95 8.23 -2.70
CA HIS A 102 14.10 6.79 -2.40
C HIS A 102 14.06 6.42 -0.90
N GLY A 103 13.49 7.29 -0.06
CA GLY A 103 13.40 7.11 1.39
C GLY A 103 12.82 5.77 1.82
N GLN A 104 11.82 5.27 1.08
CA GLN A 104 11.14 4.01 1.39
C GLN A 104 12.04 2.78 1.21
N VAL A 105 12.98 2.81 0.25
CA VAL A 105 13.97 1.74 0.07
C VAL A 105 14.92 1.70 1.27
N ILE A 106 15.32 2.88 1.77
CA ILE A 106 16.19 3.02 2.93
C ILE A 106 15.47 2.57 4.21
N GLU A 107 14.21 2.97 4.37
CA GLU A 107 13.35 2.52 5.48
C GLU A 107 13.24 0.99 5.52
N HIS A 108 12.87 0.36 4.40
CA HIS A 108 12.76 -1.10 4.32
C HIS A 108 14.09 -1.81 4.63
N ALA A 109 15.21 -1.29 4.13
CA ALA A 109 16.53 -1.85 4.41
C ALA A 109 16.94 -1.70 5.89
N LEU A 110 16.62 -0.56 6.51
CA LEU A 110 16.83 -0.34 7.95
C LEU A 110 16.04 -1.35 8.79
N LEU A 111 14.77 -1.56 8.46
CA LEU A 111 13.90 -2.50 9.17
C LEU A 111 14.34 -3.95 9.01
N GLN A 112 14.82 -4.34 7.83
CA GLN A 112 15.46 -5.65 7.63
C GLN A 112 16.68 -5.81 8.53
N ALA A 113 17.59 -4.83 8.55
CA ALA A 113 18.77 -4.86 9.42
C ALA A 113 18.40 -4.92 10.92
N LEU A 114 17.34 -4.22 11.33
CA LEU A 114 16.80 -4.29 12.70
C LEU A 114 16.23 -5.68 13.01
N ALA A 115 15.49 -6.29 12.08
CA ALA A 115 14.95 -7.65 12.22
C ALA A 115 16.07 -8.69 12.38
N GLY A 116 17.10 -8.62 11.53
CA GLY A 116 18.27 -9.48 11.59
C GLY A 116 19.06 -9.28 12.89
N THR A 117 19.29 -8.02 13.30
CA THR A 117 20.00 -7.69 14.54
C THR A 117 19.27 -8.22 15.76
N GLY A 118 17.95 -7.98 15.86
CA GLY A 118 17.12 -8.49 16.95
C GLY A 118 17.18 -10.01 17.02
N THR A 119 17.10 -10.69 15.87
CA THR A 119 17.15 -12.16 15.79
C THR A 119 18.50 -12.68 16.25
N TYR A 120 19.59 -12.07 15.79
CA TYR A 120 20.94 -12.43 16.23
C TYR A 120 21.09 -12.29 17.75
N LEU A 121 20.72 -11.13 18.30
CA LEU A 121 20.86 -10.86 19.73
C LEU A 121 19.99 -11.78 20.58
N PHE A 122 18.74 -12.01 20.18
CA PHE A 122 17.85 -12.97 20.83
C PHE A 122 18.47 -14.37 20.88
N LEU A 123 18.89 -14.91 19.73
CA LEU A 123 19.43 -16.28 19.68
C LEU A 123 20.75 -16.42 20.44
N ARG A 124 21.54 -15.34 20.50
CA ARG A 124 22.74 -15.27 21.35
C ARG A 124 22.39 -15.25 22.83
N ALA A 125 21.39 -14.48 23.25
CA ALA A 125 20.88 -14.47 24.62
C ALA A 125 20.26 -15.83 25.00
N PHE A 126 19.64 -16.52 24.04
CA PHE A 126 19.13 -17.89 24.18
C PHE A 126 20.24 -18.96 24.25
N GLY A 127 21.50 -18.57 24.05
CA GLY A 127 22.67 -19.43 24.21
C GLY A 127 23.10 -20.20 22.96
N LEU A 128 22.66 -19.81 21.76
CA LEU A 128 23.13 -20.43 20.50
C LEU A 128 24.47 -19.85 20.03
N ARG A 129 25.26 -20.63 19.28
CA ARG A 129 26.55 -20.25 18.69
C ARG A 129 26.42 -19.11 17.67
N LYS A 130 27.50 -18.33 17.51
CA LYS A 130 27.55 -17.16 16.63
C LYS A 130 27.14 -17.48 15.18
N GLY A 131 27.63 -18.59 14.62
CA GLY A 131 27.32 -18.99 13.24
C GLY A 131 25.84 -19.30 13.03
N ALA A 132 25.24 -20.10 13.92
CA ALA A 132 23.82 -20.44 13.85
C ALA A 132 22.92 -19.21 14.02
N ALA A 133 23.25 -18.34 15.00
CA ALA A 133 22.54 -17.09 15.22
C ALA A 133 22.65 -16.14 14.01
N LEU A 134 23.82 -16.06 13.37
CA LEU A 134 24.03 -15.22 12.19
C LEU A 134 23.24 -15.75 10.98
N ALA A 135 23.27 -17.05 10.71
CA ALA A 135 22.53 -17.65 9.60
C ALA A 135 21.02 -17.43 9.75
N ALA A 136 20.48 -17.60 10.97
CA ALA A 136 19.08 -17.35 11.27
C ALA A 136 18.71 -15.86 11.20
N ALA A 137 19.61 -14.97 11.63
CA ALA A 137 19.43 -13.53 11.48
C ALA A 137 19.30 -13.11 10.01
N LEU A 138 20.23 -13.57 9.16
CA LEU A 138 20.20 -13.31 7.73
C LEU A 138 18.94 -13.91 7.07
N LEU A 139 18.50 -15.10 7.51
CA LEU A 139 17.26 -15.70 7.00
C LEU A 139 16.02 -14.88 7.35
N PHE A 140 15.91 -14.36 8.58
CA PHE A 140 14.77 -13.53 8.98
C PHE A 140 14.79 -12.16 8.29
N GLU A 141 15.96 -11.65 7.97
CA GLU A 141 16.17 -10.39 7.26
C GLU A 141 15.60 -10.40 5.83
N VAL A 142 15.61 -11.55 5.15
CA VAL A 142 15.04 -11.74 3.80
C VAL A 142 13.81 -12.66 3.80
N ASN A 143 12.99 -12.59 4.84
CA ASN A 143 11.79 -13.43 4.95
C ASN A 143 10.70 -13.05 3.92
N GLY A 144 9.75 -13.96 3.69
CA GLY A 144 8.73 -13.76 2.65
C GLY A 144 7.73 -12.64 2.90
N VAL A 145 7.52 -12.21 4.15
CA VAL A 145 6.66 -11.06 4.48
C VAL A 145 7.33 -9.78 3.98
N PHE A 146 8.63 -9.63 4.23
CA PHE A 146 9.42 -8.52 3.72
C PHE A 146 9.55 -8.55 2.19
N ALA A 147 9.54 -9.72 1.57
CA ALA A 147 9.57 -9.84 0.12
C ALA A 147 8.28 -9.31 -0.53
N TRP A 148 7.11 -9.62 0.05
CA TRP A 148 5.81 -9.42 -0.61
C TRP A 148 5.01 -8.21 -0.17
N LEU A 149 4.86 -7.90 1.13
CA LEU A 149 3.90 -6.88 1.59
C LEU A 149 4.38 -5.43 1.39
N ARG A 150 5.62 -5.12 1.76
CA ARG A 150 6.30 -3.80 1.55
C ARG A 150 5.47 -2.53 1.85
N ASN A 151 4.37 -2.63 2.57
CA ASN A 151 3.48 -1.55 3.00
C ASN A 151 3.52 -1.44 4.53
N ALA A 152 2.66 -0.66 5.17
CA ALA A 152 2.65 -0.50 6.64
C ALA A 152 2.67 -1.82 7.44
N ALA A 153 2.06 -2.92 6.95
CA ALA A 153 2.10 -4.24 7.59
C ALA A 153 3.52 -4.86 7.64
N PHE A 154 4.42 -4.42 6.78
CA PHE A 154 5.85 -4.77 6.79
C PHE A 154 6.53 -4.28 8.08
N ASN A 155 6.22 -3.08 8.54
CA ASN A 155 7.05 -2.36 9.50
C ASN A 155 7.16 -3.04 10.88
N PRO A 156 6.07 -3.53 11.51
CA PRO A 156 6.14 -4.11 12.86
C PRO A 156 6.96 -5.41 12.95
N VAL A 157 7.15 -6.12 11.83
CA VAL A 157 7.81 -7.43 11.77
C VAL A 157 9.24 -7.37 12.31
N ALA A 158 9.93 -6.24 12.11
CA ALA A 158 11.30 -6.04 12.56
C ALA A 158 11.47 -6.14 14.09
N PHE A 159 10.41 -5.89 14.87
CA PHE A 159 10.47 -5.78 16.32
C PHE A 159 10.16 -7.09 17.06
N LEU A 160 9.52 -8.06 16.41
CA LEU A 160 9.22 -9.37 16.98
C LEU A 160 10.43 -10.03 17.70
N PRO A 161 11.61 -10.16 17.07
CA PRO A 161 12.76 -10.80 17.73
C PRO A 161 13.31 -9.98 18.91
N TRP A 162 13.15 -8.67 18.92
CA TRP A 162 13.55 -7.82 20.05
C TRP A 162 12.66 -8.01 21.27
N LEU A 163 11.37 -8.29 21.05
CA LEU A 163 10.45 -8.64 22.14
C LEU A 163 10.80 -10.00 22.74
N PHE A 164 11.19 -10.97 21.91
CA PHE A 164 11.74 -12.25 22.38
C PHE A 164 13.04 -12.07 23.18
N LEU A 165 13.96 -11.23 22.71
CA LEU A 165 15.17 -10.86 23.45
C LEU A 165 14.84 -10.25 24.81
N THR A 166 13.84 -9.38 24.87
CA THR A 166 13.37 -8.75 26.11
C THR A 166 12.89 -9.80 27.10
N VAL A 167 12.02 -10.72 26.66
CA VAL A 167 11.49 -11.81 27.50
C VAL A 167 12.63 -12.67 28.06
N GLU A 168 13.59 -13.09 27.23
CA GLU A 168 14.71 -13.91 27.70
C GLU A 168 15.67 -13.16 28.64
N SER A 169 15.90 -11.88 28.38
CA SER A 169 16.76 -11.03 29.22
C SER A 169 16.14 -10.84 30.60
N LEU A 170 14.83 -10.54 30.67
CA LEU A 170 14.11 -10.37 31.93
C LEU A 170 13.97 -11.68 32.70
N ARG A 171 13.74 -12.79 32.00
CA ARG A 171 13.73 -14.12 32.62
C ARG A 171 15.08 -14.43 33.25
N THR A 172 16.16 -14.26 32.50
CA THR A 172 17.53 -14.51 32.98
C THR A 172 17.84 -13.65 34.20
N ALA A 173 17.57 -12.35 34.12
CA ALA A 173 17.77 -11.42 35.22
C ALA A 173 16.93 -11.78 36.47
N THR A 174 15.76 -12.38 36.28
CA THR A 174 14.90 -12.81 37.40
C THR A 174 15.40 -14.10 38.05
N ILE A 175 15.88 -15.07 37.26
CA ILE A 175 16.41 -16.35 37.75
C ILE A 175 17.70 -16.12 38.56
N VAL A 176 18.59 -15.25 38.10
CA VAL A 176 19.83 -14.91 38.80
C VAL A 176 19.65 -13.83 39.87
N GLU A 177 18.40 -13.49 40.19
CA GLU A 177 18.03 -12.47 41.19
C GLU A 177 18.71 -11.11 41.02
N ALA A 178 18.94 -10.70 39.77
CA ALA A 178 19.70 -9.52 39.45
C ALA A 178 19.10 -8.23 40.09
N PRO A 179 19.96 -7.29 40.55
CA PRO A 179 19.50 -6.02 41.13
C PRO A 179 18.71 -5.19 40.11
N PRO A 180 17.90 -4.19 40.55
CA PRO A 180 17.16 -3.30 39.66
C PRO A 180 18.00 -2.70 38.51
N SER A 181 19.23 -2.29 38.79
CA SER A 181 20.15 -1.70 37.79
C SER A 181 20.44 -2.61 36.59
N ARG A 182 20.36 -3.94 36.76
CA ARG A 182 20.51 -4.92 35.67
C ARG A 182 19.18 -5.34 35.03
N ARG A 183 18.05 -4.98 35.62
CA ARG A 183 16.69 -5.26 35.13
C ARG A 183 16.10 -4.09 34.36
N LEU A 184 16.43 -2.86 34.73
CA LEU A 184 15.90 -1.65 34.09
C LEU A 184 16.28 -1.52 32.60
N PRO A 185 17.53 -1.79 32.16
CA PRO A 185 17.89 -1.69 30.75
C PRO A 185 17.05 -2.59 29.81
N PRO A 186 16.84 -3.91 30.08
CA PRO A 186 15.97 -4.72 29.23
C PRO A 186 14.49 -4.30 29.32
N ILE A 187 14.02 -3.77 30.45
CA ILE A 187 12.67 -3.17 30.54
C ILE A 187 12.55 -1.97 29.60
N CYS A 188 13.51 -1.04 29.63
CA CYS A 188 13.48 0.17 28.82
C CYS A 188 13.67 -0.12 27.32
N LEU A 189 14.58 -1.04 26.98
CA LEU A 189 14.77 -1.49 25.60
C LEU A 189 13.52 -2.19 25.09
N GLY A 190 12.94 -3.11 25.87
CA GLY A 190 11.70 -3.79 25.53
C GLY A 190 10.53 -2.83 25.33
N ALA A 191 10.41 -1.82 26.19
CA ALA A 191 9.37 -0.81 26.09
C ALA A 191 9.54 0.04 24.84
N ALA A 192 10.77 0.47 24.52
CA ALA A 192 11.07 1.20 23.29
C ALA A 192 10.76 0.37 22.03
N MET A 193 11.14 -0.91 22.00
CA MET A 193 10.89 -1.79 20.86
C MET A 193 9.39 -2.10 20.70
N ALA A 194 8.66 -2.29 21.79
CA ALA A 194 7.21 -2.48 21.77
C ALA A 194 6.47 -1.21 21.32
N ALA A 195 6.91 -0.04 21.78
CA ALA A 195 6.34 1.23 21.33
C ALA A 195 6.62 1.48 19.84
N LEU A 196 7.85 1.22 19.37
CA LEU A 196 8.19 1.30 17.94
C LEU A 196 7.37 0.34 17.09
N ALA A 197 7.08 -0.86 17.60
CA ALA A 197 6.20 -1.80 16.92
C ALA A 197 4.77 -1.26 16.77
N LEU A 198 4.25 -0.52 17.76
CA LEU A 198 2.95 0.14 17.68
C LEU A 198 2.98 1.36 16.75
N TYR A 199 4.05 2.15 16.81
CA TYR A 199 4.25 3.31 15.92
C TYR A 199 4.41 2.92 14.45
N ALA A 200 4.90 1.71 14.18
CA ALA A 200 5.13 1.18 12.84
C ALA A 200 3.87 1.12 11.94
N GLY A 201 2.68 1.36 12.49
CA GLY A 201 1.49 1.71 11.72
C GLY A 201 0.57 0.55 11.35
N PHE A 202 0.79 -0.63 11.93
CA PHE A 202 -0.08 -1.79 11.69
C PHE A 202 -0.33 -2.59 12.99
N PRO A 203 -1.24 -2.11 13.87
CA PRO A 203 -1.43 -2.67 15.21
C PRO A 203 -1.92 -4.13 15.19
N GLU A 204 -2.66 -4.52 14.15
CA GLU A 204 -3.12 -5.90 13.98
C GLU A 204 -1.95 -6.89 13.91
N GLN A 205 -0.87 -6.54 13.19
CA GLN A 205 0.33 -7.35 13.08
C GLN A 205 1.01 -7.53 14.44
N VAL A 206 1.04 -6.46 15.25
CA VAL A 206 1.59 -6.45 16.61
C VAL A 206 0.78 -7.35 17.53
N TYR A 207 -0.56 -7.23 17.47
CA TYR A 207 -1.46 -8.05 18.27
C TYR A 207 -1.25 -9.54 17.98
N LEU A 208 -1.23 -9.92 16.71
CA LEU A 208 -1.18 -11.33 16.29
C LEU A 208 0.11 -12.04 16.71
N TYR A 209 1.29 -11.44 16.49
CA TYR A 209 2.52 -12.07 16.97
C TYR A 209 2.69 -11.96 18.50
N SER A 210 1.96 -11.05 19.17
CA SER A 210 2.01 -10.95 20.63
C SER A 210 1.35 -12.16 21.29
N LEU A 211 0.42 -12.84 20.61
CA LEU A 211 -0.11 -14.12 21.06
C LEU A 211 0.98 -15.21 21.14
N LEU A 212 1.88 -15.26 20.15
CA LEU A 212 3.07 -16.12 20.19
C LEU A 212 3.96 -15.74 21.39
N LEU A 213 4.20 -14.44 21.60
CA LEU A 213 5.04 -13.94 22.68
C LEU A 213 4.45 -14.27 24.06
N ILE A 214 3.13 -14.13 24.24
CA ILE A 214 2.42 -14.53 25.47
C ILE A 214 2.58 -16.03 25.70
N GLY A 215 2.36 -16.85 24.68
CA GLY A 215 2.61 -18.29 24.75
C GLY A 215 4.05 -18.60 25.15
N TRP A 216 5.02 -17.85 24.62
CA TRP A 216 6.43 -17.97 24.97
C TRP A 216 6.69 -17.58 26.43
N VAL A 217 6.12 -16.48 26.93
CA VAL A 217 6.22 -16.08 28.35
C VAL A 217 5.70 -17.19 29.27
N VAL A 218 4.53 -17.75 28.96
CA VAL A 218 3.95 -18.86 29.74
C VAL A 218 4.88 -20.07 29.71
N PHE A 219 5.32 -20.49 28.52
CA PHE A 219 6.26 -21.61 28.36
C PHE A 219 7.57 -21.40 29.13
N ARG A 220 8.12 -20.19 29.10
CA ARG A 220 9.41 -19.85 29.73
C ARG A 220 9.33 -19.60 31.24
N SER A 221 8.12 -19.47 31.77
CA SER A 221 7.85 -19.44 33.21
C SER A 221 7.91 -20.82 33.87
N VAL A 222 7.80 -21.89 33.08
CA VAL A 222 7.86 -23.28 33.58
C VAL A 222 9.21 -23.53 34.25
N GLY A 223 9.16 -24.06 35.47
CA GLY A 223 10.35 -24.34 36.30
C GLY A 223 10.83 -23.16 37.15
N MET A 224 10.21 -21.98 37.05
CA MET A 224 10.47 -20.86 37.96
C MET A 224 9.66 -21.03 39.26
N THR A 225 10.21 -20.55 40.38
CA THR A 225 9.46 -20.48 41.65
C THR A 225 8.36 -19.42 41.57
N ALA A 226 7.31 -19.52 42.40
CA ALA A 226 6.22 -18.53 42.44
C ALA A 226 6.72 -17.09 42.62
N ARG A 227 7.75 -16.89 43.46
CA ARG A 227 8.40 -15.57 43.67
C ARG A 227 9.07 -15.06 42.39
N GLN A 228 9.79 -15.94 41.68
CA GLN A 228 10.43 -15.60 40.41
C GLN A 228 9.38 -15.29 39.34
N ILE A 229 8.29 -16.06 39.25
CA ILE A 229 7.19 -15.79 38.33
C ILE A 229 6.59 -14.42 38.62
N GLY A 230 6.25 -14.10 39.87
CA GLY A 230 5.70 -12.80 40.24
C GLY A 230 6.61 -11.63 39.85
N ARG A 231 7.93 -11.76 40.06
CA ARG A 231 8.90 -10.73 39.67
C ARG A 231 9.08 -10.63 38.15
N PHE A 232 9.03 -11.75 37.44
CA PHE A 232 9.13 -11.79 35.99
C PHE A 232 7.93 -11.11 35.33
N ILE A 233 6.71 -11.46 35.77
CA ILE A 233 5.47 -10.82 35.33
C ILE A 233 5.47 -9.33 35.68
N LEU A 234 5.91 -8.94 36.88
CA LEU A 234 6.03 -7.52 37.23
C LEU A 234 6.95 -6.76 36.26
N ASN A 235 8.13 -7.29 35.92
CA ASN A 235 9.03 -6.63 34.97
C ASN A 235 8.41 -6.52 33.57
N LEU A 236 7.66 -7.54 33.12
CA LEU A 236 6.94 -7.50 31.84
C LEU A 236 5.80 -6.49 31.86
N LEU A 237 5.04 -6.39 32.95
CA LEU A 237 3.99 -5.38 33.13
C LEU A 237 4.58 -3.97 33.15
N LEU A 238 5.72 -3.76 33.80
CA LEU A 238 6.44 -2.47 33.76
C LEU A 238 6.89 -2.14 32.33
N THR A 239 7.35 -3.13 31.58
CA THR A 239 7.73 -2.97 30.16
C THR A 239 6.51 -2.55 29.32
N ALA A 240 5.38 -3.25 29.49
CA ALA A 240 4.14 -2.96 28.77
C ALA A 240 3.55 -1.59 29.15
N LEU A 241 3.54 -1.25 30.44
CA LEU A 241 3.07 0.05 30.92
C LEU A 241 3.91 1.20 30.36
N LEU A 242 5.24 1.03 30.33
CA LEU A 242 6.14 2.02 29.77
C LEU A 242 6.01 2.15 28.24
N ALA A 243 5.79 1.04 27.54
CA ALA A 243 5.48 1.06 26.11
C ALA A 243 4.14 1.76 25.83
N PHE A 244 3.10 1.46 26.60
CA PHE A 244 1.80 2.10 26.49
C PHE A 244 1.86 3.59 26.79
N ALA A 245 2.60 3.98 27.84
CA ALA A 245 2.86 5.38 28.18
C ALA A 245 3.57 6.12 27.04
N LEU A 246 4.56 5.48 26.41
CA LEU A 246 5.28 6.03 25.26
C LEU A 246 4.35 6.17 24.05
N SER A 247 3.59 5.14 23.69
CA SER A 247 2.67 5.14 22.53
C SER A 247 1.34 5.85 22.75
N ALA A 248 1.09 6.44 23.92
CA ALA A 248 -0.22 7.00 24.25
C ALA A 248 -0.76 8.08 23.29
N PRO A 249 0.05 9.01 22.73
CA PRO A 249 -0.46 9.99 21.76
C PRO A 249 -1.07 9.33 20.51
N LEU A 250 -0.42 8.27 20.00
CA LEU A 250 -0.91 7.49 18.87
C LEU A 250 -2.17 6.69 19.27
N LEU A 251 -2.09 5.93 20.37
CA LEU A 251 -3.20 5.06 20.80
C LEU A 251 -4.45 5.86 21.15
N LEU A 252 -4.30 7.05 21.74
CA LEU A 252 -5.40 7.96 22.02
C LEU A 252 -6.03 8.47 20.72
N SER A 253 -5.21 8.91 19.76
CA SER A 253 -5.71 9.43 18.47
C SER A 253 -6.46 8.36 17.70
N PHE A 254 -5.90 7.15 17.63
CA PHE A 254 -6.55 6.01 16.99
C PHE A 254 -7.85 5.63 17.69
N ALA A 255 -7.84 5.50 19.03
CA ALA A 255 -9.03 5.14 19.79
C ALA A 255 -10.17 6.16 19.66
N GLU A 256 -9.87 7.46 19.61
CA GLU A 256 -10.87 8.49 19.37
C GLU A 256 -11.40 8.43 17.93
N PHE A 257 -10.52 8.26 16.94
CA PHE A 257 -10.92 8.15 15.54
C PHE A 257 -11.85 6.95 15.29
N LEU A 258 -11.56 5.79 15.89
CA LEU A 258 -12.39 4.58 15.75
C LEU A 258 -13.87 4.79 16.14
N THR A 259 -14.19 5.79 16.96
CA THR A 259 -15.58 6.09 17.36
C THR A 259 -16.41 6.77 16.28
N GLU A 260 -15.77 7.37 15.27
CA GLU A 260 -16.40 8.10 14.16
C GLU A 260 -15.89 7.60 12.79
N ALA A 261 -15.35 6.38 12.74
CA ALA A 261 -14.71 5.81 11.57
C ALA A 261 -15.53 4.70 10.90
N ALA A 262 -15.43 4.64 9.57
CA ALA A 262 -15.77 3.47 8.79
C ALA A 262 -14.64 2.43 8.90
N LEU A 263 -14.99 1.20 9.29
CA LEU A 263 -14.03 0.12 9.58
C LEU A 263 -14.05 -1.03 8.56
N SER A 264 -14.96 -1.02 7.59
CA SER A 264 -15.13 -2.11 6.61
C SER A 264 -15.15 -3.49 7.31
N GLY A 265 -14.38 -4.47 6.85
CA GLY A 265 -14.28 -5.82 7.43
C GLY A 265 -13.80 -5.89 8.89
N HIS A 266 -13.28 -4.79 9.46
CA HIS A 266 -12.93 -4.70 10.87
C HIS A 266 -14.11 -4.30 11.78
N SER A 267 -15.31 -4.15 11.23
CA SER A 267 -16.54 -4.03 12.02
C SER A 267 -17.12 -5.40 12.37
N GLU A 268 -17.69 -5.49 13.58
CA GLU A 268 -18.42 -6.66 14.10
C GLU A 268 -17.64 -7.99 14.07
N SER A 269 -17.75 -8.75 12.99
CA SER A 269 -17.12 -10.07 12.78
C SER A 269 -16.75 -10.29 11.32
N GLY A 270 -16.39 -9.23 10.59
CA GLY A 270 -16.20 -9.25 9.13
C GLY A 270 -15.11 -10.20 8.60
N PHE A 271 -14.20 -10.68 9.45
CA PHE A 271 -13.19 -11.69 9.08
C PHE A 271 -13.49 -13.09 9.60
N TYR A 272 -14.54 -13.26 10.43
CA TYR A 272 -14.96 -14.60 10.84
C TYR A 272 -15.52 -15.37 9.64
N GLY A 273 -15.06 -16.60 9.44
CA GLY A 273 -15.40 -17.40 8.25
C GLY A 273 -14.45 -17.20 7.06
N THR A 274 -13.41 -16.38 7.18
CA THR A 274 -12.43 -16.13 6.10
C THR A 274 -11.11 -16.86 6.36
N TRP A 275 -10.57 -17.51 5.33
CA TRP A 275 -9.28 -18.22 5.36
C TRP A 275 -8.74 -18.45 3.95
N LEU A 276 -7.45 -18.80 3.86
CA LEU A 276 -6.79 -19.15 2.61
C LEU A 276 -7.18 -20.53 2.11
N THR A 277 -7.37 -20.63 0.78
CA THR A 277 -7.48 -21.93 0.13
C THR A 277 -6.26 -22.82 0.43
N PRO A 278 -6.44 -24.13 0.67
CA PRO A 278 -5.31 -25.05 0.88
C PRO A 278 -4.31 -25.10 -0.28
N ALA A 279 -4.68 -24.64 -1.48
CA ALA A 279 -3.75 -24.49 -2.60
C ALA A 279 -2.56 -23.57 -2.25
N ALA A 280 -2.75 -22.55 -1.40
CA ALA A 280 -1.67 -21.65 -1.00
C ALA A 280 -0.56 -22.33 -0.16
N LEU A 281 -0.79 -23.53 0.41
CA LEU A 281 0.21 -24.26 1.18
C LEU A 281 1.48 -24.55 0.37
N LEU A 282 1.33 -24.87 -0.92
CA LEU A 282 2.46 -25.14 -1.80
C LEU A 282 3.31 -23.87 -1.99
N GLN A 283 2.65 -22.71 -2.04
CA GLN A 283 3.29 -21.41 -2.19
C GLN A 283 4.18 -21.04 -0.99
N TYR A 284 3.88 -21.48 0.24
CA TYR A 284 4.75 -21.17 1.39
C TYR A 284 6.14 -21.81 1.29
N VAL A 285 6.24 -22.97 0.65
CA VAL A 285 7.49 -23.73 0.47
C VAL A 285 8.10 -23.46 -0.92
N MET A 286 7.27 -23.17 -1.91
CA MET A 286 7.65 -22.85 -3.29
C MET A 286 7.02 -21.51 -3.70
N PRO A 287 7.63 -20.37 -3.33
CA PRO A 287 7.00 -19.04 -3.32
C PRO A 287 6.35 -18.59 -4.62
N TYR A 288 6.96 -18.95 -5.75
CA TYR A 288 6.52 -18.54 -7.08
C TYR A 288 6.06 -19.73 -7.94
N VAL A 289 5.62 -20.84 -7.32
CA VAL A 289 5.14 -22.03 -8.04
C VAL A 289 3.98 -21.73 -9.00
N TYR A 290 3.21 -20.68 -8.71
CA TYR A 290 2.09 -20.20 -9.53
C TYR A 290 2.48 -19.10 -10.54
N GLY A 291 3.78 -18.84 -10.72
CA GLY A 291 4.29 -17.74 -11.53
C GLY A 291 4.54 -16.47 -10.72
N PRO A 292 4.87 -15.35 -11.40
CA PRO A 292 5.02 -14.05 -10.77
C PRO A 292 3.75 -13.54 -10.09
N ILE A 293 3.89 -12.53 -9.22
CA ILE A 293 2.80 -11.94 -8.44
C ILE A 293 1.74 -11.37 -9.39
N PHE A 294 0.48 -11.82 -9.25
CA PHE A 294 -0.69 -11.40 -10.04
C PHE A 294 -0.56 -11.57 -11.58
N ASP A 295 0.37 -12.38 -12.07
CA ASP A 295 0.52 -12.66 -13.52
C ASP A 295 -0.45 -13.75 -14.03
N SER A 296 -1.09 -14.51 -13.14
CA SER A 296 -1.98 -15.61 -13.52
C SER A 296 -3.43 -15.15 -13.72
N PRO A 297 -4.06 -15.48 -14.87
CA PRO A 297 -5.49 -15.22 -15.09
C PRO A 297 -6.42 -16.22 -14.38
N VAL A 298 -5.89 -17.29 -13.77
CA VAL A 298 -6.68 -18.27 -13.00
C VAL A 298 -7.23 -17.62 -11.73
N PRO A 299 -8.56 -17.52 -11.52
CA PRO A 299 -9.15 -16.78 -10.41
C PRO A 299 -8.68 -17.25 -9.02
N VAL A 300 -8.59 -18.57 -8.82
CA VAL A 300 -8.12 -19.14 -7.54
C VAL A 300 -6.68 -18.73 -7.23
N ILE A 301 -5.80 -18.68 -8.23
CA ILE A 301 -4.40 -18.26 -8.04
C ILE A 301 -4.33 -16.74 -7.76
N SER A 302 -5.15 -15.94 -8.45
CA SER A 302 -5.25 -14.50 -8.16
C SER A 302 -5.73 -14.26 -6.72
N ALA A 303 -6.73 -15.02 -6.26
CA ALA A 303 -7.19 -14.98 -4.87
C ALA A 303 -6.13 -15.42 -3.85
N VAL A 304 -5.28 -16.40 -4.20
CA VAL A 304 -4.12 -16.77 -3.38
C VAL A 304 -3.15 -15.60 -3.24
N TRP A 305 -2.81 -14.93 -4.34
CA TRP A 305 -1.92 -13.77 -4.33
C TRP A 305 -2.48 -12.59 -3.51
N SER A 306 -3.79 -12.33 -3.57
CA SER A 306 -4.41 -11.23 -2.81
C SER A 306 -4.56 -11.51 -1.31
N SER A 307 -4.44 -12.77 -0.88
CA SER A 307 -4.76 -13.18 0.48
C SER A 307 -3.54 -13.66 1.28
N THR A 308 -2.48 -14.11 0.60
CA THR A 308 -1.25 -14.55 1.25
C THR A 308 -0.50 -13.37 1.87
N GLY A 309 0.31 -13.61 2.91
CA GLY A 309 1.09 -12.54 3.55
C GLY A 309 2.58 -12.85 3.70
N GLY A 310 3.03 -14.03 3.28
CA GLY A 310 4.45 -14.39 3.33
C GLY A 310 4.70 -15.86 3.03
N TYR A 311 5.99 -16.22 2.99
CA TYR A 311 6.48 -17.56 2.73
C TYR A 311 7.74 -17.85 3.54
N ILE A 312 8.18 -19.11 3.55
CA ILE A 312 9.44 -19.52 4.19
C ILE A 312 10.45 -20.12 3.21
N GLY A 313 10.03 -20.80 2.14
CA GLY A 313 10.92 -21.47 1.18
C GLY A 313 11.30 -22.90 1.58
N PHE A 314 12.02 -23.62 0.72
CA PHE A 314 12.23 -25.07 0.85
C PHE A 314 13.34 -25.44 1.84
N MET A 315 14.52 -24.80 1.74
CA MET A 315 15.68 -25.10 2.59
C MET A 315 15.42 -24.83 4.08
N PRO A 316 14.72 -23.75 4.48
CA PRO A 316 14.35 -23.58 5.89
C PRO A 316 13.45 -24.71 6.41
N VAL A 317 12.54 -25.24 5.59
CA VAL A 317 11.68 -26.37 5.96
C VAL A 317 12.51 -27.64 6.17
N VAL A 318 13.46 -27.93 5.27
CA VAL A 318 14.41 -29.04 5.43
C VAL A 318 15.18 -28.91 6.75
N LEU A 319 15.78 -27.74 7.02
CA LEU A 319 16.58 -27.55 8.22
C LEU A 319 15.74 -27.50 9.51
N ALA A 320 14.49 -27.05 9.45
CA ALA A 320 13.57 -27.09 10.58
C ALA A 320 13.17 -28.53 10.95
N PHE A 321 12.85 -29.37 9.97
CA PHE A 321 12.61 -30.81 10.21
C PHE A 321 13.84 -31.49 10.80
N ALA A 322 15.03 -31.18 10.28
CA ALA A 322 16.28 -31.66 10.85
C ALA A 322 16.45 -31.25 12.32
N GLY A 323 16.08 -30.03 12.67
CA GLY A 323 16.03 -29.54 14.04
C GLY A 323 15.09 -30.36 14.92
N ILE A 324 13.87 -30.64 14.44
CA ILE A 324 12.86 -31.43 15.15
C ILE A 324 13.34 -32.86 15.43
N PHE A 325 14.03 -33.50 14.49
CA PHE A 325 14.50 -34.88 14.64
C PHE A 325 15.63 -35.07 15.68
N LEU A 326 16.26 -33.98 16.13
CA LEU A 326 17.24 -34.04 17.20
C LEU A 326 16.57 -34.02 18.58
N ALA A 327 17.02 -34.88 19.48
CA ALA A 327 16.41 -35.06 20.81
C ALA A 327 16.71 -33.94 21.82
N ASP A 328 17.57 -32.98 21.49
CA ASP A 328 17.91 -31.86 22.38
C ASP A 328 16.81 -30.79 22.41
N ARG A 329 16.71 -30.05 23.53
CA ARG A 329 15.77 -28.92 23.70
C ARG A 329 14.32 -29.24 23.25
N ARG A 330 13.88 -30.49 23.39
CA ARG A 330 12.56 -31.00 22.96
C ARG A 330 11.39 -30.08 23.34
N PRO A 331 11.27 -29.57 24.58
CA PRO A 331 10.15 -28.71 24.94
C PRO A 331 10.05 -27.44 24.09
N VAL A 332 11.19 -26.82 23.76
CA VAL A 332 11.25 -25.62 22.91
C VAL A 332 10.78 -25.97 21.49
N LYS A 333 11.29 -27.06 20.94
CA LYS A 333 10.93 -27.50 19.58
C LYS A 333 9.45 -27.85 19.46
N ILE A 334 8.89 -28.51 20.47
CA ILE A 334 7.47 -28.82 20.55
C ILE A 334 6.64 -27.55 20.59
N PHE A 335 7.01 -26.56 21.40
CA PHE A 335 6.33 -25.27 21.45
C PHE A 335 6.32 -24.58 20.07
N LEU A 336 7.49 -24.49 19.40
CA LEU A 336 7.62 -23.84 18.10
C LEU A 336 6.83 -24.58 17.02
N ALA A 337 6.91 -25.92 16.98
CA ALA A 337 6.16 -26.74 16.04
C ALA A 337 4.64 -26.66 16.28
N ALA A 338 4.21 -26.66 17.54
CA ALA A 338 2.80 -26.50 17.89
C ALA A 338 2.27 -25.13 17.42
N TRP A 339 3.04 -24.06 17.62
CA TRP A 339 2.65 -22.74 17.11
C TRP A 339 2.56 -22.70 15.59
N ILE A 340 3.51 -23.30 14.87
CA ILE A 340 3.45 -23.40 13.40
C ILE A 340 2.16 -24.10 12.96
N VAL A 341 1.81 -25.23 13.56
CA VAL A 341 0.58 -25.98 13.25
C VAL A 341 -0.67 -25.16 13.56
N ILE A 342 -0.71 -24.47 14.71
CA ILE A 342 -1.83 -23.61 15.07
C ILE A 342 -1.96 -22.47 14.06
N ALA A 343 -0.88 -21.75 13.79
CA ALA A 343 -0.93 -20.53 12.98
C ALA A 343 -1.25 -20.82 11.50
N ILE A 344 -0.63 -21.85 10.91
CA ILE A 344 -0.98 -22.31 9.56
C ILE A 344 -2.39 -22.90 9.56
N GLY A 345 -2.77 -23.67 10.57
CA GLY A 345 -4.11 -24.23 10.72
C GLY A 345 -5.20 -23.15 10.75
N VAL A 346 -5.00 -22.08 11.52
CA VAL A 346 -5.89 -20.91 11.56
C VAL A 346 -5.95 -20.24 10.19
N SER A 347 -4.80 -20.06 9.54
CA SER A 347 -4.73 -19.39 8.23
C SER A 347 -5.48 -20.13 7.12
N HIS A 348 -5.71 -21.43 7.29
CA HIS A 348 -6.41 -22.30 6.35
C HIS A 348 -7.75 -22.85 6.88
N GLY A 349 -8.28 -22.30 7.98
CA GLY A 349 -9.59 -22.70 8.50
C GLY A 349 -9.66 -24.12 9.07
N LEU A 350 -8.57 -24.66 9.61
CA LEU A 350 -8.50 -26.02 10.17
C LEU A 350 -9.59 -26.21 11.26
N PRO A 351 -10.52 -27.16 11.10
CA PRO A 351 -11.61 -27.37 12.05
C PRO A 351 -11.14 -27.62 13.48
N GLY A 352 -11.85 -27.04 14.45
CA GLY A 352 -11.52 -27.03 15.87
C GLY A 352 -10.47 -25.97 16.22
N VAL A 353 -9.34 -25.95 15.52
CA VAL A 353 -8.24 -25.00 15.77
C VAL A 353 -8.66 -23.57 15.41
N TYR A 354 -9.25 -23.38 14.23
CA TYR A 354 -9.74 -22.08 13.79
C TYR A 354 -10.78 -21.50 14.75
N GLN A 355 -11.78 -22.30 15.13
CA GLN A 355 -12.87 -21.86 16.02
C GLN A 355 -12.35 -21.50 17.41
N ALA A 356 -11.41 -22.29 17.95
CA ALA A 356 -10.78 -21.99 19.24
C ALA A 356 -9.96 -20.69 19.18
N PHE A 357 -9.23 -20.46 18.08
CA PHE A 357 -8.46 -19.23 17.90
C PHE A 357 -9.37 -18.01 17.74
N MET A 358 -10.46 -18.14 16.98
CA MET A 358 -11.48 -17.10 16.77
C MET A 358 -12.34 -16.80 18.02
N ALA A 359 -12.19 -17.58 19.09
CA ALA A 359 -12.80 -17.29 20.39
C ALA A 359 -11.96 -16.31 21.23
N LEU A 360 -10.70 -16.06 20.86
CA LEU A 360 -9.87 -15.05 21.51
C LEU A 360 -10.40 -13.63 21.22
N PRO A 361 -10.19 -12.67 22.14
CA PRO A 361 -10.60 -11.30 21.94
C PRO A 361 -10.10 -10.73 20.60
N LEU A 362 -10.93 -9.92 19.94
CA LEU A 362 -10.62 -9.21 18.69
C LEU A 362 -10.28 -10.10 17.47
N MET A 363 -10.28 -11.43 17.57
CA MET A 363 -9.90 -12.29 16.44
C MET A 363 -10.90 -12.34 15.30
N ARG A 364 -12.17 -12.05 15.58
CA ARG A 364 -13.22 -12.01 14.55
C ARG A 364 -13.14 -10.80 13.62
N ILE A 365 -12.36 -9.79 14.01
CA ILE A 365 -12.14 -8.56 13.25
C ILE A 365 -10.69 -8.46 12.73
N ALA A 366 -9.93 -9.56 12.78
CA ALA A 366 -8.56 -9.61 12.27
C ALA A 366 -8.46 -10.58 11.09
N ALA A 367 -7.77 -10.16 10.03
CA ALA A 367 -7.39 -10.97 8.88
C ALA A 367 -6.24 -11.93 9.23
N SER A 368 -6.48 -12.84 10.19
CA SER A 368 -5.48 -13.76 10.73
C SER A 368 -4.79 -14.59 9.64
N PHE A 369 -5.51 -14.96 8.57
CA PHE A 369 -4.95 -15.72 7.45
C PHE A 369 -3.84 -14.98 6.71
N ARG A 370 -3.88 -13.64 6.71
CA ARG A 370 -2.92 -12.79 6.02
C ARG A 370 -1.80 -12.30 6.93
N TYR A 371 -2.07 -12.08 8.22
CA TYR A 371 -1.11 -11.41 9.13
C TYR A 371 -0.53 -12.29 10.25
N LEU A 372 -0.90 -13.58 10.37
CA LEU A 372 -0.19 -14.51 11.27
C LEU A 372 1.24 -14.85 10.78
N ASN A 373 1.56 -14.53 9.52
CA ASN A 373 2.73 -15.02 8.81
C ASN A 373 4.08 -14.79 9.51
N PRO A 374 4.39 -13.59 10.02
CA PRO A 374 5.62 -13.34 10.75
C PRO A 374 5.85 -14.29 11.94
N SER A 375 4.78 -14.69 12.64
CA SER A 375 4.88 -15.51 13.85
C SER A 375 5.34 -16.93 13.56
N TRP A 376 4.77 -17.59 12.54
CA TRP A 376 5.16 -18.95 12.19
C TRP A 376 6.47 -18.98 11.40
N ILE A 377 6.76 -17.96 10.57
CA ILE A 377 8.05 -17.78 9.91
C ILE A 377 9.17 -17.69 10.96
N PHE A 378 8.99 -16.87 12.00
CA PHE A 378 9.98 -16.75 13.07
C PHE A 378 10.21 -18.09 13.81
N CYS A 379 9.15 -18.88 14.04
CA CYS A 379 9.28 -20.23 14.61
C CYS A 379 10.10 -21.17 13.71
N PHE A 380 9.91 -21.14 12.39
CA PHE A 380 10.76 -21.90 11.46
C PHE A 380 12.22 -21.45 11.54
N VAL A 381 12.49 -20.14 11.47
CA VAL A 381 13.84 -19.58 11.60
C VAL A 381 14.50 -20.02 12.91
N PHE A 382 13.75 -20.05 14.00
CA PHE A 382 14.26 -20.50 15.29
C PHE A 382 14.57 -22.02 15.28
N LEU A 383 13.72 -22.86 14.72
CA LEU A 383 14.01 -24.30 14.56
C LEU A 383 15.28 -24.55 13.71
N VAL A 384 15.46 -23.78 12.63
CA VAL A 384 16.67 -23.81 11.80
C VAL A 384 17.91 -23.42 12.63
N ALA A 385 17.82 -22.37 13.44
CA ALA A 385 18.91 -21.93 14.31
C ALA A 385 19.30 -23.03 15.32
N LEU A 386 18.32 -23.70 15.93
CA LEU A 386 18.55 -24.81 16.85
C LEU A 386 19.28 -25.98 16.17
N PHE A 387 18.91 -26.29 14.93
CA PHE A 387 19.61 -27.31 14.15
C PHE A 387 21.06 -26.91 13.88
N LEU A 388 21.29 -25.72 13.30
CA LEU A 388 22.62 -25.24 12.92
C LEU A 388 23.57 -25.12 14.12
N ASP A 389 23.05 -24.84 15.32
CA ASP A 389 23.83 -24.81 16.56
C ASP A 389 24.41 -26.19 16.93
N ARG A 390 23.63 -27.25 16.71
CA ARG A 390 24.01 -28.64 16.98
C ARG A 390 24.86 -29.25 15.88
N VAL A 391 24.78 -28.74 14.65
CA VAL A 391 25.48 -29.32 13.48
C VAL A 391 26.93 -29.68 13.79
N PRO A 392 27.79 -28.85 14.41
CA PRO A 392 29.20 -29.20 14.63
C PRO A 392 29.42 -30.36 15.61
N ASP A 393 28.45 -30.70 16.47
CA ASP A 393 28.60 -31.68 17.55
C ASP A 393 28.03 -33.07 17.22
N LEU A 394 27.25 -33.22 16.15
CA LEU A 394 26.65 -34.50 15.77
C LEU A 394 27.68 -35.54 15.29
N PRO A 395 27.52 -36.85 15.50
CA PRO A 395 28.31 -37.83 14.75
C PRO A 395 27.97 -37.79 13.25
N GLN A 396 28.95 -37.98 12.36
CA GLN A 396 28.71 -37.94 10.91
C GLN A 396 27.59 -38.90 10.44
N PRO A 397 27.51 -40.17 10.91
CA PRO A 397 26.41 -41.06 10.54
C PRO A 397 25.05 -40.56 11.01
N ALA A 398 24.97 -39.96 12.20
CA ALA A 398 23.74 -39.39 12.74
C ALA A 398 23.31 -38.15 11.93
N PHE A 399 24.26 -37.27 11.60
CA PHE A 399 24.00 -36.09 10.76
C PHE A 399 23.48 -36.48 9.37
N ARG A 400 24.10 -37.45 8.68
CA ARG A 400 23.62 -37.98 7.40
C ARG A 400 22.19 -38.51 7.50
N ARG A 401 21.92 -39.33 8.51
CA ARG A 401 20.58 -39.90 8.75
C ARG A 401 19.54 -38.80 8.96
N VAL A 402 19.84 -37.82 9.81
CA VAL A 402 18.95 -36.68 10.09
C VAL A 402 18.70 -35.86 8.81
N MET A 403 19.73 -35.60 8.00
CA MET A 403 19.57 -34.88 6.73
C MET A 403 18.72 -35.65 5.71
N MET A 404 18.92 -36.96 5.56
CA MET A 404 18.08 -37.77 4.67
C MET A 404 16.60 -37.75 5.10
N TRP A 405 16.33 -37.95 6.40
CA TRP A 405 14.96 -37.88 6.90
C TRP A 405 14.37 -36.48 6.78
N ALA A 406 15.17 -35.44 6.99
CA ALA A 406 14.73 -34.05 6.85
C ALA A 406 14.35 -33.71 5.41
N VAL A 407 15.15 -34.13 4.44
CA VAL A 407 14.84 -34.00 3.01
C VAL A 407 13.58 -34.82 2.67
N ALA A 408 13.48 -36.07 3.13
CA ALA A 408 12.30 -36.89 2.89
C ALA A 408 11.02 -36.28 3.48
N ALA A 409 11.09 -35.73 4.70
CA ALA A 409 9.97 -35.05 5.36
C ALA A 409 9.58 -33.75 4.64
N ALA A 410 10.57 -32.96 4.18
CA ALA A 410 10.31 -31.76 3.39
C ALA A 410 9.66 -32.10 2.05
N LEU A 411 10.16 -33.09 1.32
CA LEU A 411 9.55 -33.56 0.07
C LEU A 411 8.15 -34.12 0.28
N LEU A 412 7.91 -34.83 1.39
CA LEU A 412 6.56 -35.28 1.77
C LEU A 412 5.64 -34.08 2.05
N SER A 413 6.13 -33.03 2.73
CA SER A 413 5.34 -31.82 2.98
C SER A 413 4.98 -31.09 1.68
N VAL A 414 5.90 -31.05 0.71
CA VAL A 414 5.64 -30.54 -0.65
C VAL A 414 4.61 -31.39 -1.36
N ALA A 415 4.74 -32.72 -1.32
CA ALA A 415 3.78 -33.63 -1.96
C ALA A 415 2.37 -33.48 -1.37
N LEU A 416 2.25 -33.36 -0.05
CA LEU A 416 0.98 -33.13 0.64
C LEU A 416 0.38 -31.75 0.30
N ALA A 417 1.21 -30.70 0.26
CA ALA A 417 0.79 -29.36 -0.14
C ALA A 417 0.42 -29.28 -1.63
N ALA A 418 0.99 -30.13 -2.47
CA ALA A 418 0.68 -30.20 -3.89
C ALA A 418 -0.71 -30.78 -4.18
N VAL A 419 -1.24 -31.69 -3.35
CA VAL A 419 -2.56 -32.32 -3.55
C VAL A 419 -3.69 -31.30 -3.76
N PRO A 420 -3.93 -30.34 -2.84
CA PRO A 420 -4.96 -29.31 -3.06
C PRO A 420 -4.60 -28.30 -4.15
N ALA A 421 -3.32 -28.20 -4.52
CA ALA A 421 -2.84 -27.32 -5.59
C ALA A 421 -3.01 -27.94 -6.99
N LEU A 422 -3.22 -29.25 -7.12
CA LEU A 422 -3.31 -29.92 -8.43
C LEU A 422 -4.38 -29.32 -9.35
N PRO A 423 -5.63 -29.04 -8.91
CA PRO A 423 -6.63 -28.42 -9.77
C PRO A 423 -6.22 -27.04 -10.32
N PRO A 424 -5.85 -26.04 -9.48
CA PRO A 424 -5.44 -24.73 -10.00
C PRO A 424 -4.13 -24.79 -10.80
N VAL A 425 -3.20 -25.69 -10.48
CA VAL A 425 -2.00 -25.92 -11.31
C VAL A 425 -2.38 -26.50 -12.68
N GLY A 426 -3.32 -27.44 -12.73
CA GLY A 426 -3.82 -28.02 -13.98
C GLY A 426 -4.53 -26.99 -14.86
N ASP A 427 -5.31 -26.09 -14.26
CA ASP A 427 -5.95 -24.99 -14.97
C ASP A 427 -4.93 -23.95 -15.45
N LEU A 428 -3.94 -23.61 -14.61
CA LEU A 428 -2.83 -22.77 -15.02
C LEU A 428 -2.08 -23.40 -16.20
N TRP A 429 -1.74 -24.69 -16.13
CA TRP A 429 -0.96 -25.39 -17.15
C TRP A 429 -1.60 -25.35 -18.54
N LYS A 430 -2.94 -25.40 -18.62
CA LYS A 430 -3.68 -25.32 -19.90
C LYS A 430 -3.52 -23.97 -20.61
N ILE A 431 -3.29 -22.91 -19.83
CA ILE A 431 -3.23 -21.52 -20.32
C ILE A 431 -1.87 -20.86 -20.04
N ALA A 432 -0.91 -21.64 -19.53
CA ALA A 432 0.34 -21.14 -19.01
C ALA A 432 1.19 -20.55 -20.14
N THR A 433 1.74 -19.36 -19.90
CA THR A 433 2.83 -18.85 -20.73
C THR A 433 4.11 -19.64 -20.45
N ASN A 434 5.12 -19.51 -21.33
CA ASN A 434 6.44 -20.10 -21.09
C ASN A 434 7.06 -19.64 -19.76
N ILE A 435 6.73 -18.43 -19.30
CA ILE A 435 7.18 -17.88 -18.02
C ILE A 435 6.54 -18.66 -16.87
N GLN A 436 5.21 -18.79 -16.87
CA GLN A 436 4.47 -19.49 -15.83
C GLN A 436 4.85 -20.98 -15.74
N ALA A 437 4.97 -21.65 -16.90
CA ALA A 437 5.46 -23.02 -16.97
C ALA A 437 6.91 -23.14 -16.45
N GLY A 438 7.77 -22.17 -16.79
CA GLY A 438 9.15 -22.08 -16.30
C GLY A 438 9.23 -21.92 -14.78
N PHE A 439 8.38 -21.11 -14.17
CA PHE A 439 8.29 -20.96 -12.72
C PHE A 439 7.82 -22.24 -12.02
N LEU A 440 6.77 -22.87 -12.55
CA LEU A 440 6.25 -24.13 -12.02
C LEU A 440 7.33 -25.22 -12.04
N ILE A 441 7.92 -25.48 -13.20
CA ILE A 441 8.98 -26.50 -13.37
C ILE A 441 10.22 -26.12 -12.56
N GLY A 442 10.60 -24.84 -12.62
CA GLY A 442 11.77 -24.29 -11.92
C GLY A 442 11.68 -24.45 -10.41
N ALA A 443 10.50 -24.33 -9.81
CA ALA A 443 10.30 -24.56 -8.38
C ALA A 443 10.61 -26.01 -7.97
N PHE A 444 10.16 -27.00 -8.76
CA PHE A 444 10.48 -28.42 -8.50
C PHE A 444 11.95 -28.76 -8.78
N ILE A 445 12.54 -28.19 -9.83
CA ILE A 445 13.97 -28.34 -10.12
C ILE A 445 14.79 -27.75 -8.97
N ALA A 446 14.45 -26.55 -8.48
CA ALA A 446 15.12 -25.92 -7.35
C ALA A 446 15.06 -26.80 -6.10
N ALA A 447 13.88 -27.34 -5.76
CA ALA A 447 13.73 -28.27 -4.64
C ALA A 447 14.56 -29.56 -4.82
N ALA A 448 14.62 -30.12 -6.03
CA ALA A 448 15.45 -31.29 -6.33
C ALA A 448 16.95 -30.99 -6.20
N LEU A 449 17.41 -29.85 -6.72
CA LEU A 449 18.81 -29.39 -6.63
C LEU A 449 19.20 -29.10 -5.18
N LEU A 450 18.35 -28.42 -4.41
CA LEU A 450 18.58 -28.15 -2.99
C LEU A 450 18.60 -29.44 -2.17
N SER A 451 17.72 -30.39 -2.47
CA SER A 451 17.74 -31.73 -1.87
C SER A 451 19.04 -32.47 -2.17
N GLY A 452 19.46 -32.50 -3.44
CA GLY A 452 20.73 -33.09 -3.86
C GLY A 452 21.94 -32.44 -3.22
N ALA A 453 21.98 -31.10 -3.18
CA ALA A 453 23.04 -30.33 -2.55
C ALA A 453 23.11 -30.57 -1.03
N THR A 454 21.96 -30.69 -0.36
CA THR A 454 21.87 -30.99 1.08
C THR A 454 22.38 -32.39 1.38
N ILE A 455 21.94 -33.39 0.60
CA ILE A 455 22.43 -34.77 0.72
C ILE A 455 23.93 -34.81 0.46
N TRP A 456 24.40 -34.21 -0.63
CA TRP A 456 25.83 -34.11 -0.95
C TRP A 456 26.64 -33.46 0.17
N ALA A 457 26.17 -32.32 0.71
CA ALA A 457 26.79 -31.65 1.85
C ALA A 457 26.85 -32.56 3.10
N SER A 458 25.88 -33.47 3.27
CA SER A 458 25.89 -34.47 4.35
C SER A 458 26.98 -35.54 4.18
N HIS A 459 27.45 -35.77 2.95
CA HIS A 459 28.51 -36.73 2.64
C HIS A 459 29.93 -36.16 2.76
N LEU A 460 30.11 -34.85 2.73
CA LEU A 460 31.41 -34.17 2.86
C LEU A 460 32.12 -34.47 4.20
N VAL A 461 33.46 -34.47 4.17
CA VAL A 461 34.30 -34.64 5.36
C VAL A 461 34.07 -33.48 6.33
N ARG A 462 33.80 -33.84 7.57
CA ARG A 462 33.34 -32.95 8.64
C ARG A 462 34.44 -31.97 9.06
N THR A 463 34.34 -30.75 8.56
CA THR A 463 35.04 -29.59 9.08
C THR A 463 34.00 -28.53 9.44
N GLY A 464 34.35 -27.46 10.17
CA GLY A 464 33.43 -26.33 10.42
C GLY A 464 32.79 -25.75 9.14
N ARG A 465 33.29 -26.13 7.95
CA ARG A 465 32.77 -25.80 6.63
C ARG A 465 31.37 -26.33 6.34
N VAL A 466 30.91 -27.46 6.91
CA VAL A 466 29.57 -27.99 6.61
C VAL A 466 28.46 -27.05 7.09
N THR A 467 28.59 -26.47 8.30
CA THR A 467 27.66 -25.45 8.79
C THR A 467 27.65 -24.21 7.89
N ILE A 468 28.81 -23.83 7.35
CA ILE A 468 28.91 -22.71 6.38
C ILE A 468 28.17 -23.06 5.10
N VAL A 469 28.41 -24.24 4.51
CA VAL A 469 27.73 -24.69 3.27
C VAL A 469 26.21 -24.69 3.45
N LEU A 470 25.69 -25.27 4.54
CA LEU A 470 24.26 -25.27 4.82
C LEU A 470 23.71 -23.85 5.01
N SER A 471 24.48 -22.97 5.67
CA SER A 471 24.08 -21.57 5.85
C SER A 471 24.07 -20.80 4.52
N VAL A 472 25.01 -21.08 3.62
CA VAL A 472 25.08 -20.49 2.27
C VAL A 472 23.92 -20.97 1.41
N LEU A 473 23.59 -22.27 1.42
CA LEU A 473 22.42 -22.80 0.71
C LEU A 473 21.12 -22.17 1.24
N LEU A 474 20.99 -22.06 2.57
CA LEU A 474 19.83 -21.48 3.24
C LEU A 474 19.62 -20.01 2.89
N VAL A 475 20.65 -19.18 3.13
CA VAL A 475 20.56 -17.74 2.88
C VAL A 475 20.54 -17.44 1.37
N GLY A 476 21.24 -18.25 0.57
CA GLY A 476 21.26 -18.14 -0.89
C GLY A 476 19.88 -18.37 -1.50
N GLU A 477 19.16 -19.43 -1.09
CA GLU A 477 17.78 -19.66 -1.54
C GLU A 477 16.86 -18.50 -1.11
N ALA A 478 16.86 -18.16 0.19
CA ALA A 478 15.99 -17.12 0.71
C ALA A 478 16.22 -15.77 0.01
N THR A 479 17.49 -15.40 -0.22
CA THR A 479 17.85 -14.17 -0.95
C THR A 479 17.43 -14.25 -2.41
N ALA A 480 17.57 -15.41 -3.07
CA ALA A 480 17.14 -15.58 -4.46
C ALA A 480 15.63 -15.36 -4.59
N TRP A 481 14.81 -15.96 -3.73
CA TRP A 481 13.37 -15.74 -3.72
C TRP A 481 12.98 -14.30 -3.37
N PHE A 482 13.69 -13.70 -2.41
CA PHE A 482 13.46 -12.31 -2.02
C PHE A 482 13.68 -11.32 -3.18
N LEU A 483 14.63 -11.61 -4.07
CA LEU A 483 14.97 -10.75 -5.21
C LEU A 483 14.03 -10.92 -6.41
N VAL A 484 13.22 -11.98 -6.50
CA VAL A 484 12.33 -12.22 -7.67
C VAL A 484 11.41 -11.03 -7.96
N PRO A 485 10.69 -10.42 -6.99
CA PRO A 485 9.79 -9.30 -7.27
C PRO A 485 10.50 -8.05 -7.79
N TYR A 486 11.82 -7.91 -7.55
CA TYR A 486 12.56 -6.76 -8.08
C TYR A 486 12.65 -6.78 -9.60
N LEU A 487 12.60 -7.97 -10.22
CA LEU A 487 12.61 -8.12 -11.68
C LEU A 487 11.30 -7.66 -12.33
N SER A 488 10.25 -7.46 -11.51
CA SER A 488 8.94 -6.94 -11.94
C SER A 488 8.85 -5.41 -11.84
N TYR A 489 9.90 -4.72 -11.38
CA TYR A 489 10.00 -3.27 -11.52
C TYR A 489 10.33 -2.88 -12.97
N PRO A 490 9.77 -1.76 -13.46
CA PRO A 490 10.14 -1.19 -14.75
C PRO A 490 11.59 -0.70 -14.73
N ARG A 491 12.22 -0.65 -15.91
CA ARG A 491 13.61 -0.17 -16.08
C ARG A 491 13.68 1.21 -16.73
N THR A 492 12.60 1.65 -17.34
CA THR A 492 12.46 2.94 -18.02
C THR A 492 11.10 3.53 -17.72
N GLY A 493 11.01 4.84 -17.72
CA GLY A 493 9.79 5.58 -17.43
C GLY A 493 10.13 7.02 -17.07
N THR A 494 9.19 7.92 -17.30
CA THR A 494 9.27 9.33 -16.92
C THR A 494 8.03 9.69 -16.12
N LEU A 495 8.17 10.57 -15.13
CA LEU A 495 7.03 11.07 -14.37
C LEU A 495 6.49 12.35 -14.98
N ASP A 496 5.18 12.41 -15.18
CA ASP A 496 4.44 13.61 -15.57
C ASP A 496 4.20 14.51 -14.35
N THR A 497 5.09 15.47 -14.15
CA THR A 497 4.95 16.42 -13.03
C THR A 497 4.20 17.68 -13.40
N ASP A 498 3.82 17.86 -14.67
CA ASP A 498 3.18 19.08 -15.16
C ASP A 498 1.78 19.26 -14.54
N ILE A 499 1.01 18.17 -14.52
CA ILE A 499 -0.32 18.11 -13.89
C ILE A 499 -0.27 18.51 -12.41
N VAL A 500 0.75 18.04 -11.68
CA VAL A 500 0.95 18.35 -10.26
C VAL A 500 1.30 19.82 -10.08
N ALA A 501 2.15 20.38 -10.94
CA ALA A 501 2.52 21.79 -10.90
C ALA A 501 1.33 22.70 -11.21
N PHE A 502 0.52 22.35 -12.21
CA PHE A 502 -0.72 23.06 -12.54
C PHE A 502 -1.69 23.07 -11.35
N LEU A 503 -1.99 21.89 -10.78
CA LEU A 503 -2.94 21.77 -9.68
C LEU A 503 -2.48 22.56 -8.45
N LYS A 504 -1.21 22.44 -8.05
CA LYS A 504 -0.63 23.23 -6.95
C LYS A 504 -0.82 24.73 -7.11
N SER A 505 -0.70 25.22 -8.35
CA SER A 505 -0.75 26.66 -8.64
C SER A 505 -2.18 27.20 -8.75
N ASN A 506 -3.16 26.36 -9.10
CA ASN A 506 -4.49 26.82 -9.51
C ASN A 506 -5.65 26.33 -8.63
N ILE A 507 -5.45 25.30 -7.79
CA ILE A 507 -6.53 24.70 -7.01
C ILE A 507 -6.95 25.53 -5.79
N GLY A 508 -6.03 26.29 -5.20
CA GLY A 508 -6.27 27.00 -3.95
C GLY A 508 -6.68 26.04 -2.82
N PHE A 509 -7.78 26.35 -2.12
CA PHE A 509 -8.32 25.49 -1.06
C PHE A 509 -9.35 24.46 -1.54
N GLN A 510 -9.62 24.41 -2.84
CA GLN A 510 -10.59 23.49 -3.42
C GLN A 510 -10.01 22.09 -3.60
N ARG A 511 -10.84 21.19 -4.13
CA ARG A 511 -10.54 19.76 -4.31
C ARG A 511 -10.53 19.34 -5.78
N VAL A 512 -9.94 18.18 -5.99
CA VAL A 512 -9.95 17.44 -7.24
C VAL A 512 -10.80 16.18 -7.10
N ALA A 513 -11.60 15.87 -8.12
CA ALA A 513 -12.19 14.55 -8.32
C ALA A 513 -11.59 13.89 -9.56
N GLU A 514 -11.81 12.59 -9.73
CA GLU A 514 -11.19 11.77 -10.77
C GLU A 514 -12.25 10.97 -11.53
N THR A 515 -11.90 10.56 -12.75
CA THR A 515 -12.70 9.64 -13.57
C THR A 515 -12.02 8.28 -13.72
N THR A 516 -12.69 7.33 -14.38
CA THR A 516 -12.14 6.01 -14.68
C THR A 516 -10.92 6.12 -15.62
N ASN A 517 -9.84 5.37 -15.31
CA ASN A 517 -8.62 5.15 -16.11
C ASN A 517 -7.57 6.27 -16.22
N HIS A 518 -7.87 7.53 -15.92
CA HIS A 518 -6.88 8.63 -15.96
C HIS A 518 -6.97 9.44 -14.68
N ARG A 519 -5.95 9.32 -13.83
CA ARG A 519 -6.09 9.63 -12.40
C ARG A 519 -4.77 9.88 -11.73
N LEU A 520 -4.84 10.64 -10.64
CA LEU A 520 -3.85 10.59 -9.59
C LEU A 520 -4.19 9.39 -8.70
N GLY A 521 -3.21 8.60 -8.25
CA GLY A 521 -3.49 7.50 -7.33
C GLY A 521 -4.17 8.02 -6.05
N PRO A 522 -5.02 7.21 -5.38
CA PRO A 522 -5.57 7.57 -4.06
C PRO A 522 -4.47 8.05 -3.11
N ASN A 523 -4.79 9.03 -2.26
CA ASN A 523 -3.92 9.59 -1.22
C ASN A 523 -2.64 10.30 -1.73
N TYR A 524 -2.28 10.21 -3.02
CA TYR A 524 -1.16 10.99 -3.56
C TYR A 524 -1.40 12.50 -3.49
N GLY A 525 -2.66 12.93 -3.35
CA GLY A 525 -2.99 14.28 -2.94
C GLY A 525 -2.25 14.73 -1.69
N SER A 526 -2.14 13.86 -0.68
CA SER A 526 -1.42 14.11 0.58
C SER A 526 0.08 14.25 0.41
N LEU A 527 0.68 13.43 -0.47
CA LEU A 527 2.10 13.55 -0.84
C LEU A 527 2.38 14.92 -1.47
N PHE A 528 1.52 15.34 -2.38
CA PHE A 528 1.72 16.58 -3.14
C PHE A 528 1.14 17.82 -2.47
N GLY A 529 0.32 17.70 -1.43
CA GLY A 529 -0.43 18.83 -0.86
C GLY A 529 -1.52 19.35 -1.81
N ILE A 530 -2.17 18.45 -2.54
CA ILE A 530 -3.31 18.72 -3.42
C ILE A 530 -4.51 18.01 -2.82
N ALA A 531 -5.60 18.73 -2.52
CA ALA A 531 -6.75 18.07 -1.91
C ALA A 531 -7.52 17.25 -2.96
N THR A 532 -7.65 15.95 -2.72
CA THR A 532 -8.43 15.02 -3.55
C THR A 532 -9.65 14.56 -2.78
N LEU A 533 -10.78 14.43 -3.47
CA LEU A 533 -11.98 13.84 -2.87
C LEU A 533 -11.83 12.32 -2.71
N HIS A 534 -10.98 11.69 -3.53
CA HIS A 534 -10.69 10.27 -3.51
C HIS A 534 -9.68 9.91 -2.42
N TYR A 535 -9.88 8.73 -1.81
CA TYR A 535 -9.06 8.20 -0.73
C TYR A 535 -9.12 6.67 -0.68
N ASP A 536 -8.14 6.05 -0.02
CA ASP A 536 -8.05 4.61 0.27
C ASP A 536 -7.43 4.43 1.66
N ASP A 537 -8.29 4.48 2.68
CA ASP A 537 -7.90 4.54 4.08
C ASP A 537 -8.69 3.54 4.93
N LEU A 538 -8.01 2.90 5.86
CA LEU A 538 -8.64 1.96 6.79
C LEU A 538 -8.06 2.14 8.20
N PRO A 539 -8.70 2.95 9.06
CA PRO A 539 -10.04 3.55 8.94
C PRO A 539 -10.17 4.81 8.09
N ALA A 540 -11.39 5.10 7.63
CA ALA A 540 -11.78 6.38 6.99
C ALA A 540 -12.88 7.13 7.78
N PRO A 541 -13.02 8.47 7.69
CA PRO A 541 -14.08 9.20 8.38
C PRO A 541 -15.49 8.78 7.91
N GLN A 542 -16.33 8.30 8.83
CA GLN A 542 -17.67 7.78 8.50
C GLN A 542 -18.55 8.86 7.86
N ARG A 543 -18.49 10.10 8.35
CA ARG A 543 -19.27 11.22 7.79
C ARG A 543 -18.88 11.56 6.36
N THR A 544 -17.59 11.48 6.02
CA THR A 544 -17.12 11.66 4.65
C THR A 544 -17.69 10.57 3.75
N ALA A 545 -17.62 9.31 4.18
CA ALA A 545 -18.21 8.19 3.46
C ALA A 545 -19.72 8.34 3.25
N ASP A 546 -20.46 8.74 4.28
CA ASP A 546 -21.91 8.93 4.22
C ASP A 546 -22.28 10.10 3.31
N TYR A 547 -21.55 11.22 3.39
CA TYR A 547 -21.76 12.36 2.50
C TYR A 547 -21.58 11.97 1.03
N ILE A 548 -20.47 11.27 0.72
CA ILE A 548 -20.18 10.81 -0.64
C ILE A 548 -21.30 9.88 -1.11
N ARG A 549 -21.68 8.87 -0.31
CA ARG A 549 -22.72 7.90 -0.70
C ARG A 549 -24.08 8.56 -0.94
N ASN A 550 -24.48 9.46 -0.05
CA ASN A 550 -25.81 10.05 -0.06
C ASN A 550 -25.95 11.15 -1.12
N HIS A 551 -24.89 11.92 -1.38
CA HIS A 551 -24.96 13.10 -2.24
C HIS A 551 -24.27 12.92 -3.59
N LEU A 552 -23.15 12.21 -3.64
CA LEU A 552 -22.26 12.18 -4.80
C LEU A 552 -22.35 10.86 -5.58
N ASP A 553 -22.03 9.73 -4.96
CA ASP A 553 -21.91 8.43 -5.62
C ASP A 553 -22.52 7.31 -4.76
N PRO A 554 -23.68 6.75 -5.14
CA PRO A 554 -24.37 5.75 -4.33
C PRO A 554 -23.62 4.41 -4.27
N TYR A 555 -22.64 4.17 -5.15
CA TYR A 555 -21.83 2.96 -5.18
C TYR A 555 -20.57 3.06 -4.32
N ALA A 556 -20.30 4.22 -3.70
CA ALA A 556 -19.08 4.45 -2.95
C ALA A 556 -18.90 3.48 -1.77
N ASN A 557 -17.73 2.82 -1.75
CA ASN A 557 -17.28 2.06 -0.60
C ASN A 557 -16.83 3.03 0.51
N PRO A 558 -17.12 2.73 1.79
CA PRO A 558 -16.90 3.71 2.86
C PRO A 558 -15.42 3.95 3.20
N THR A 559 -14.54 2.98 2.93
CA THR A 559 -13.10 3.08 3.23
C THR A 559 -12.25 3.35 1.98
N VAL A 560 -12.81 3.12 0.79
CA VAL A 560 -12.13 3.37 -0.49
C VAL A 560 -13.08 4.08 -1.44
N PHE A 561 -12.85 5.37 -1.68
CA PHE A 561 -13.63 6.13 -2.65
C PHE A 561 -12.84 6.38 -3.93
N GLN A 562 -13.02 5.52 -4.92
CA GLN A 562 -12.40 5.59 -6.24
C GLN A 562 -13.44 5.30 -7.34
N PRO A 563 -13.37 5.93 -8.52
CA PRO A 563 -14.32 5.72 -9.63
C PRO A 563 -14.47 4.27 -10.15
N TRP A 564 -13.50 3.40 -9.88
CA TRP A 564 -13.50 1.98 -10.30
C TRP A 564 -13.68 0.98 -9.15
N PHE A 565 -13.81 1.48 -7.91
CA PHE A 565 -14.00 0.64 -6.73
C PHE A 565 -15.34 0.96 -6.04
N PRO A 566 -16.15 -0.04 -5.63
CA PRO A 566 -15.93 -1.48 -5.84
C PRO A 566 -15.97 -1.85 -7.32
N TYR A 567 -15.44 -3.02 -7.66
CA TYR A 567 -15.61 -3.57 -9.00
C TYR A 567 -17.10 -3.92 -9.21
N LEU A 568 -17.75 -3.18 -10.11
CA LEU A 568 -19.17 -3.32 -10.43
C LEU A 568 -19.36 -4.11 -11.74
N GLU A 569 -20.56 -4.64 -11.94
CA GLU A 569 -20.95 -5.19 -13.24
C GLU A 569 -20.93 -4.09 -14.31
N PRO A 570 -20.67 -4.42 -15.60
CA PRO A 570 -20.51 -3.41 -16.65
C PRO A 570 -21.67 -2.41 -16.77
N GLU A 571 -22.91 -2.85 -16.57
CA GLU A 571 -24.10 -1.98 -16.60
C GLU A 571 -24.12 -0.99 -15.43
N GLN A 572 -23.75 -1.44 -14.23
CA GLN A 572 -23.66 -0.61 -13.03
C GLN A 572 -22.49 0.38 -13.13
N GLN A 573 -21.36 -0.04 -13.70
CA GLN A 573 -20.23 0.85 -13.95
C GLN A 573 -20.62 1.95 -14.95
N ALA A 574 -21.34 1.62 -16.02
CA ALA A 574 -21.84 2.61 -16.97
C ALA A 574 -22.85 3.58 -16.31
N ASP A 575 -23.74 3.08 -15.45
CA ASP A 575 -24.66 3.93 -14.68
C ASP A 575 -23.92 4.86 -13.72
N ARG A 576 -22.89 4.37 -13.02
CA ARG A 576 -22.04 5.18 -12.14
C ARG A 576 -21.35 6.31 -12.90
N GLU A 577 -20.77 6.03 -14.07
CA GLU A 577 -20.12 7.04 -14.92
C GLU A 577 -21.12 8.09 -15.43
N LYS A 578 -22.33 7.67 -15.77
CA LYS A 578 -23.43 8.59 -16.13
C LYS A 578 -23.84 9.47 -14.95
N LEU A 579 -24.08 8.88 -13.79
CA LEU A 579 -24.45 9.58 -12.56
C LEU A 579 -23.38 10.58 -12.12
N PHE A 580 -22.09 10.26 -12.30
CA PHE A 580 -20.99 11.18 -12.03
C PHE A 580 -21.14 12.48 -12.82
N LEU A 581 -21.40 12.38 -14.14
CA LEU A 581 -21.63 13.54 -15.00
C LEU A 581 -22.89 14.31 -14.62
N GLU A 582 -24.01 13.62 -14.37
CA GLU A 582 -25.28 14.23 -13.94
C GLU A 582 -25.15 14.97 -12.60
N ARG A 583 -24.22 14.55 -11.73
CA ARG A 583 -24.04 15.09 -10.38
C ARG A 583 -22.85 16.03 -10.25
N LEU A 584 -22.17 16.43 -11.34
CA LEU A 584 -21.08 17.43 -11.27
C LEU A 584 -21.44 18.68 -10.45
N PRO A 585 -22.67 19.24 -10.52
CA PRO A 585 -23.05 20.36 -9.64
C PRO A 585 -22.96 20.03 -8.15
N ARG A 586 -23.22 18.77 -7.74
CA ARG A 586 -23.09 18.34 -6.33
C ARG A 586 -21.64 18.17 -5.92
N TYR A 587 -20.78 17.67 -6.82
CA TYR A 587 -19.33 17.68 -6.58
C TYR A 587 -18.81 19.11 -6.41
N ALA A 588 -19.29 20.06 -7.21
CA ALA A 588 -18.97 21.48 -7.06
C ALA A 588 -19.41 22.04 -5.69
N GLN A 589 -20.57 21.60 -5.16
CA GLN A 589 -21.00 21.94 -3.79
C GLN A 589 -20.15 21.31 -2.68
N ALA A 590 -19.43 20.22 -2.96
CA ALA A 590 -18.45 19.62 -2.07
C ALA A 590 -17.05 20.29 -2.13
N GLY A 591 -16.93 21.38 -2.90
CA GLY A 591 -15.68 22.10 -3.11
C GLY A 591 -14.76 21.45 -4.16
N VAL A 592 -15.29 20.60 -5.04
CA VAL A 592 -14.51 20.12 -6.19
C VAL A 592 -14.45 21.22 -7.23
N LYS A 593 -13.23 21.66 -7.56
CA LYS A 593 -12.99 22.63 -8.64
C LYS A 593 -12.60 21.94 -9.94
N TYR A 594 -11.79 20.89 -9.82
CA TYR A 594 -11.23 20.20 -10.96
C TYR A 594 -11.62 18.72 -11.00
N VAL A 595 -11.81 18.20 -12.21
CA VAL A 595 -11.93 16.78 -12.51
C VAL A 595 -10.73 16.34 -13.34
N LEU A 596 -10.04 15.29 -12.90
CA LEU A 596 -9.00 14.62 -13.69
C LEU A 596 -9.63 13.50 -14.50
N GLY A 597 -9.37 13.50 -15.80
CA GLY A 597 -9.83 12.40 -16.64
C GLY A 597 -9.16 12.32 -17.99
N GLY A 598 -9.64 11.37 -18.78
CA GLY A 598 -9.17 11.20 -20.16
C GLY A 598 -9.63 12.37 -21.05
N PRO A 599 -9.18 12.41 -22.31
CA PRO A 599 -9.75 13.34 -23.27
C PRO A 599 -11.24 13.04 -23.52
N GLY A 600 -12.07 14.07 -23.66
CA GLY A 600 -13.50 13.93 -23.96
C GLY A 600 -14.40 13.54 -22.78
N VAL A 601 -14.01 13.81 -21.53
CA VAL A 601 -14.92 13.64 -20.38
C VAL A 601 -16.14 14.53 -20.57
N GLY A 602 -17.34 13.94 -20.47
CA GLY A 602 -18.60 14.65 -20.71
C GLY A 602 -18.87 15.02 -22.18
N SER A 603 -18.11 14.45 -23.13
CA SER A 603 -18.36 14.64 -24.56
C SER A 603 -19.47 13.72 -25.10
N GLU A 604 -20.26 14.25 -26.03
CA GLU A 604 -21.37 13.57 -26.67
C GLU A 604 -20.94 12.99 -28.02
N THR A 605 -21.48 11.81 -28.39
CA THR A 605 -21.22 11.23 -29.72
C THR A 605 -22.38 11.57 -30.65
N PRO A 606 -22.16 12.34 -31.74
CA PRO A 606 -23.26 12.77 -32.61
C PRO A 606 -23.80 11.64 -33.51
N ILE A 607 -23.16 10.46 -33.53
CA ILE A 607 -23.51 9.30 -34.36
C ILE A 607 -23.44 8.03 -33.51
N ARG A 608 -24.42 7.13 -33.61
CA ARG A 608 -24.35 5.85 -32.91
C ARG A 608 -23.46 4.86 -33.68
N LEU A 609 -22.45 4.32 -33.02
CA LEU A 609 -21.49 3.36 -33.58
C LEU A 609 -21.64 2.00 -32.91
N LYS A 610 -21.40 0.91 -33.64
CA LYS A 610 -21.43 -0.44 -33.06
C LYS A 610 -20.24 -0.67 -32.14
N PRO A 611 -20.40 -1.37 -31.01
CA PRO A 611 -19.36 -1.61 -30.00
C PRO A 611 -18.10 -2.35 -30.52
N GLN A 612 -18.18 -3.05 -31.65
CA GLN A 612 -17.05 -3.76 -32.27
C GLN A 612 -16.85 -3.39 -33.74
N GLY A 613 -15.68 -3.74 -34.30
CA GLY A 613 -15.36 -3.59 -35.72
C GLY A 613 -14.49 -2.38 -36.06
N HIS A 614 -13.59 -1.98 -35.17
CA HIS A 614 -12.62 -0.91 -35.42
C HIS A 614 -11.73 -1.24 -36.63
N THR A 615 -11.63 -0.31 -37.58
CA THR A 615 -10.64 -0.36 -38.66
C THR A 615 -9.93 0.99 -38.77
N PRO A 616 -8.59 1.03 -38.91
CA PRO A 616 -7.88 2.29 -39.05
C PRO A 616 -8.01 2.83 -40.48
N HIS A 617 -8.21 4.13 -40.62
CA HIS A 617 -8.12 4.86 -41.88
C HIS A 617 -6.96 5.85 -41.80
N ALA A 618 -5.88 5.59 -42.55
CA ALA A 618 -4.68 6.43 -42.53
C ALA A 618 -4.96 7.82 -43.14
N VAL A 619 -4.37 8.84 -42.53
CA VAL A 619 -4.39 10.24 -42.98
C VAL A 619 -2.93 10.71 -43.04
N ALA A 620 -2.43 10.90 -44.26
CA ALA A 620 -1.08 11.39 -44.52
C ALA A 620 -0.99 12.91 -44.37
N THR A 621 0.24 13.43 -44.38
CA THR A 621 0.48 14.88 -44.29
C THR A 621 -0.09 15.60 -45.50
N GLY A 622 -0.90 16.64 -45.26
CA GLY A 622 -1.67 17.37 -46.26
C GLY A 622 -3.00 16.71 -46.65
N GLU A 623 -3.31 15.52 -46.12
CA GLU A 623 -4.61 14.88 -46.33
C GLU A 623 -5.64 15.31 -45.29
N TRP A 624 -6.91 15.19 -45.67
CA TRP A 624 -8.06 15.58 -44.86
C TRP A 624 -9.18 14.56 -44.92
N VAL A 625 -10.01 14.53 -43.90
CA VAL A 625 -11.25 13.77 -43.84
C VAL A 625 -12.38 14.74 -43.51
N GLU A 626 -13.34 14.87 -44.41
CA GLU A 626 -14.53 15.69 -44.22
C GLU A 626 -15.71 14.79 -43.89
N MET A 627 -16.39 15.12 -42.80
CA MET A 627 -17.47 14.38 -42.19
C MET A 627 -18.70 15.29 -42.20
N SER A 628 -19.80 14.82 -42.77
CA SER A 628 -21.06 15.57 -42.79
C SER A 628 -22.15 14.70 -42.17
N GLY A 629 -22.88 15.26 -41.22
CA GLY A 629 -23.95 14.56 -40.52
C GLY A 629 -25.07 15.49 -40.08
N ARG A 630 -26.15 14.89 -39.58
CA ARG A 630 -27.25 15.60 -38.94
C ARG A 630 -27.33 15.24 -37.47
N LEU A 631 -27.53 16.23 -36.61
CA LEU A 631 -27.71 15.99 -35.19
C LEU A 631 -29.01 15.20 -34.96
N PRO A 632 -28.96 13.99 -34.36
CA PRO A 632 -30.19 13.27 -34.03
C PRO A 632 -31.03 14.05 -33.00
N PHE A 633 -32.33 13.76 -32.91
CA PHE A 633 -33.25 14.42 -31.97
C PHE A 633 -32.66 14.56 -30.56
N GLY A 634 -32.60 15.80 -30.04
CA GLY A 634 -31.96 16.15 -28.77
C GLY A 634 -31.98 17.67 -28.52
N PRO A 635 -31.45 18.18 -27.40
CA PRO A 635 -31.31 19.61 -27.17
C PRO A 635 -30.23 20.22 -28.09
N ASP A 636 -30.35 21.52 -28.35
CA ASP A 636 -29.31 22.29 -29.05
C ASP A 636 -27.95 22.12 -28.37
N MET A 637 -26.90 21.94 -29.16
CA MET A 637 -25.53 21.79 -28.66
C MET A 637 -24.70 23.02 -29.02
N THR A 638 -23.95 23.55 -28.05
CA THR A 638 -22.92 24.57 -28.29
C THR A 638 -21.57 23.91 -28.12
N VAL A 639 -20.95 23.55 -29.24
CA VAL A 639 -19.74 22.72 -29.30
C VAL A 639 -18.51 23.62 -29.18
N SER A 640 -17.66 23.35 -28.19
CA SER A 640 -16.40 24.07 -27.98
C SER A 640 -15.17 23.26 -28.38
N GLU A 641 -15.26 21.94 -28.42
CA GLU A 641 -14.18 21.06 -28.87
C GLU A 641 -14.71 19.91 -29.70
N VAL A 642 -13.88 19.44 -30.63
CA VAL A 642 -14.12 18.26 -31.44
C VAL A 642 -13.03 17.23 -31.14
N SER A 643 -13.42 16.01 -30.80
CA SER A 643 -12.50 14.90 -30.54
C SER A 643 -12.67 13.79 -31.56
N LEU A 644 -11.56 13.20 -31.98
CA LEU A 644 -11.53 12.07 -32.91
C LEU A 644 -10.68 10.96 -32.31
N LEU A 645 -11.14 9.71 -32.37
CA LEU A 645 -10.33 8.56 -31.93
C LEU A 645 -9.24 8.29 -32.97
N VAL A 646 -7.98 8.35 -32.55
CA VAL A 646 -6.83 8.24 -33.45
C VAL A 646 -5.92 7.06 -33.09
N ALA A 647 -5.24 6.50 -34.09
CA ALA A 647 -4.10 5.61 -33.90
C ALA A 647 -2.82 6.38 -34.24
N THR A 648 -1.92 6.50 -33.26
CA THR A 648 -0.61 7.15 -33.39
C THR A 648 0.51 6.15 -33.64
N TYR A 649 0.19 4.87 -33.85
CA TYR A 649 1.13 3.78 -34.13
C TYR A 649 2.21 3.67 -33.04
N GLY A 650 1.78 3.40 -31.81
CA GLY A 650 2.67 3.34 -30.65
C GLY A 650 3.28 4.69 -30.26
N ASN A 651 2.48 5.77 -30.25
CA ASN A 651 2.91 7.13 -29.90
C ASN A 651 3.99 7.71 -30.83
N THR A 652 4.02 7.30 -32.10
CA THR A 652 5.04 7.76 -33.06
C THR A 652 4.54 8.82 -34.04
N ALA A 653 3.23 8.91 -34.28
CA ALA A 653 2.65 9.96 -35.10
C ALA A 653 2.98 11.34 -34.53
N ASN A 654 3.32 12.28 -35.41
CA ASN A 654 3.78 13.61 -35.04
C ASN A 654 3.25 14.69 -35.99
N GLY A 655 3.45 15.95 -35.62
CA GLY A 655 2.99 17.12 -36.33
C GLY A 655 1.67 17.66 -35.75
N ARG A 656 1.05 18.57 -36.50
CA ARG A 656 -0.17 19.27 -36.08
C ARG A 656 -1.38 18.78 -36.84
N ALA A 657 -2.49 18.65 -36.13
CA ALA A 657 -3.81 18.43 -36.71
C ALA A 657 -4.63 19.73 -36.67
N LYS A 658 -5.46 19.94 -37.68
CA LYS A 658 -6.47 21.00 -37.74
C LYS A 658 -7.85 20.37 -37.80
N VAL A 659 -8.80 20.93 -37.05
CA VAL A 659 -10.22 20.60 -37.17
C VAL A 659 -11.01 21.87 -37.47
N THR A 660 -11.95 21.78 -38.41
CA THR A 660 -12.93 22.84 -38.69
C THR A 660 -14.34 22.28 -38.51
N LEU A 661 -15.16 22.91 -37.68
CA LEU A 661 -16.56 22.58 -37.48
C LEU A 661 -17.41 23.72 -38.06
N CYS A 662 -18.40 23.37 -38.90
CA CYS A 662 -19.36 24.32 -39.44
C CYS A 662 -20.80 23.87 -39.23
N ALA A 663 -21.70 24.80 -38.89
CA ALA A 663 -23.13 24.59 -38.82
C ALA A 663 -23.89 25.87 -39.19
N GLN A 664 -24.85 25.81 -40.13
CA GLN A 664 -25.60 26.98 -40.65
C GLN A 664 -24.71 28.18 -41.09
N GLY A 665 -23.50 27.91 -41.57
CA GLY A 665 -22.57 28.95 -42.05
C GLY A 665 -21.72 29.60 -40.96
N ASP A 666 -21.94 29.27 -39.67
CA ASP A 666 -20.98 29.54 -38.61
C ASP A 666 -19.90 28.45 -38.64
N CYS A 667 -18.65 28.84 -38.83
CA CYS A 667 -17.51 27.95 -38.93
C CYS A 667 -16.44 28.38 -37.94
N SER A 668 -15.94 27.44 -37.15
CA SER A 668 -14.77 27.65 -36.31
C SER A 668 -13.72 26.59 -36.62
N ASP A 669 -12.46 27.01 -36.66
CA ASP A 669 -11.33 26.11 -36.76
C ASP A 669 -10.47 26.10 -35.49
N GLY A 670 -9.66 25.05 -35.35
CA GLY A 670 -8.79 24.82 -34.22
C GLY A 670 -7.64 23.89 -34.59
N GLY A 671 -6.57 23.90 -33.79
CA GLY A 671 -5.41 23.04 -33.99
C GLY A 671 -4.96 22.34 -32.71
N SER A 672 -4.37 21.14 -32.85
CA SER A 672 -3.72 20.42 -31.75
C SER A 672 -2.41 19.78 -32.22
N ASP A 673 -1.46 19.67 -31.31
CA ASP A 673 -0.31 18.79 -31.49
C ASP A 673 -0.79 17.33 -31.40
N ILE A 674 -0.42 16.52 -32.38
CA ILE A 674 -0.75 15.08 -32.43
C ILE A 674 -0.04 14.32 -31.30
N GLY A 675 1.13 14.78 -30.86
CA GLY A 675 1.90 14.14 -29.79
C GLY A 675 1.25 14.17 -28.41
N LEU A 676 0.18 14.95 -28.23
CA LEU A 676 -0.61 14.98 -26.99
C LEU A 676 -1.61 13.81 -26.88
N ALA A 677 -1.89 13.10 -27.98
CA ALA A 677 -2.75 11.92 -27.97
C ALA A 677 -1.91 10.64 -27.76
N GLN A 678 -2.27 9.84 -26.76
CA GLN A 678 -1.77 8.47 -26.66
C GLN A 678 -2.34 7.60 -27.79
N ASP A 679 -1.66 6.51 -28.13
CA ASP A 679 -2.11 5.60 -29.17
C ASP A 679 -3.47 4.99 -28.81
N ASN A 680 -4.38 4.98 -29.79
CA ASN A 680 -5.76 4.52 -29.63
C ASN A 680 -6.56 5.34 -28.60
N SER A 681 -6.24 6.64 -28.46
CA SER A 681 -6.96 7.59 -27.63
C SER A 681 -7.57 8.73 -28.46
N LEU A 682 -8.41 9.55 -27.83
CA LEU A 682 -9.05 10.69 -28.47
C LEU A 682 -8.03 11.84 -28.64
N LEU A 683 -7.84 12.29 -29.88
CA LEU A 683 -7.22 13.57 -30.18
C LEU A 683 -8.29 14.66 -30.13
N THR A 684 -8.20 15.54 -29.14
CA THR A 684 -9.15 16.63 -28.93
C THR A 684 -8.61 17.94 -29.49
N VAL A 685 -9.42 18.65 -30.28
CA VAL A 685 -9.11 19.94 -30.86
C VAL A 685 -10.13 20.98 -30.39
N GLY A 686 -9.66 21.98 -29.65
CA GLY A 686 -10.47 23.13 -29.24
C GLY A 686 -10.71 24.08 -30.40
N LEU A 687 -11.95 24.56 -30.53
CA LEU A 687 -12.36 25.48 -31.59
C LEU A 687 -12.04 26.93 -31.19
N GLY A 688 -11.68 27.77 -32.17
CA GLY A 688 -11.44 29.21 -31.97
C GLY A 688 -12.62 29.96 -31.34
N HIS A 689 -13.85 29.54 -31.61
CA HIS A 689 -15.05 29.92 -30.88
C HIS A 689 -16.08 28.77 -30.85
N PRO A 690 -16.99 28.73 -29.86
CA PRO A 690 -18.02 27.70 -29.80
C PRO A 690 -19.02 27.82 -30.95
N VAL A 691 -19.39 26.69 -31.56
CA VAL A 691 -20.35 26.63 -32.68
C VAL A 691 -21.67 26.03 -32.19
N ARG A 692 -22.79 26.71 -32.44
CA ARG A 692 -24.12 26.22 -32.07
C ARG A 692 -24.71 25.34 -33.18
N ILE A 693 -25.14 24.14 -32.82
CA ILE A 693 -25.83 23.18 -33.68
C ILE A 693 -27.21 22.92 -33.07
N ALA A 694 -28.26 23.39 -33.73
CA ALA A 694 -29.63 23.13 -33.30
C ALA A 694 -30.03 21.66 -33.51
N ALA A 695 -31.08 21.23 -32.82
CA ALA A 695 -31.68 19.92 -33.07
C ALA A 695 -32.07 19.74 -34.55
N ASP A 696 -31.79 18.57 -35.13
CA ASP A 696 -32.07 18.24 -36.54
C ASP A 696 -31.33 19.13 -37.57
N GLN A 697 -30.28 19.83 -37.14
CA GLN A 697 -29.44 20.65 -38.02
C GLN A 697 -28.27 19.85 -38.62
N ASP A 698 -27.96 20.14 -39.88
CA ASP A 698 -26.77 19.60 -40.56
C ASP A 698 -25.49 20.31 -40.09
N TYR A 699 -24.43 19.53 -39.93
CA TYR A 699 -23.10 20.01 -39.55
C TYR A 699 -22.02 19.35 -40.43
N THR A 700 -20.89 20.03 -40.57
CA THR A 700 -19.69 19.49 -41.22
C THR A 700 -18.48 19.62 -40.31
N VAL A 701 -17.67 18.56 -40.23
CA VAL A 701 -16.39 18.51 -39.53
C VAL A 701 -15.31 18.12 -40.52
N ARG A 702 -14.28 18.95 -40.66
CA ARG A 702 -13.11 18.64 -41.48
C ARG A 702 -11.89 18.46 -40.58
N PHE A 703 -11.31 17.27 -40.61
CA PHE A 703 -10.03 16.95 -39.98
C PHE A 703 -8.92 17.01 -41.03
N GLU A 704 -7.77 17.61 -40.71
CA GLU A 704 -6.62 17.72 -41.61
C GLU A 704 -5.31 17.53 -40.84
N LYS A 705 -4.38 16.73 -41.40
CA LYS A 705 -3.02 16.63 -40.86
C LYS A 705 -2.12 17.63 -41.58
N LEU A 706 -1.69 18.68 -40.88
CA LEU A 706 -0.98 19.81 -41.49
C LEU A 706 0.48 19.50 -41.81
N ASP A 707 1.19 18.87 -40.88
CA ASP A 707 2.64 18.60 -40.98
C ASP A 707 3.02 17.29 -40.25
N GLY A 708 4.32 16.98 -40.17
CA GLY A 708 4.87 15.76 -39.56
C GLY A 708 5.24 14.68 -40.57
N GLU A 709 6.16 13.79 -40.19
CA GLU A 709 6.75 12.78 -41.10
C GLU A 709 6.04 11.43 -41.01
N ARG A 710 5.39 11.14 -39.88
CA ARG A 710 4.70 9.87 -39.66
C ARG A 710 3.19 10.00 -39.85
N PRO A 711 2.53 9.02 -40.51
CA PRO A 711 1.09 9.05 -40.71
C PRO A 711 0.34 8.85 -39.38
N LEU A 712 -0.87 9.39 -39.33
CA LEU A 712 -1.87 9.15 -38.28
C LEU A 712 -2.98 8.28 -38.88
N ALA A 713 -3.75 7.54 -38.09
CA ALA A 713 -5.01 7.00 -38.57
C ALA A 713 -6.20 7.46 -37.73
N LEU A 714 -7.35 7.65 -38.36
CA LEU A 714 -8.64 7.78 -37.69
C LEU A 714 -9.23 6.38 -37.49
N TRP A 715 -9.68 6.07 -36.28
CA TRP A 715 -10.44 4.85 -36.04
C TRP A 715 -11.88 5.03 -36.56
N ILE A 716 -12.25 4.18 -37.52
CA ILE A 716 -13.62 4.13 -38.07
C ILE A 716 -14.35 2.86 -37.66
N ARG A 717 -15.67 2.95 -37.47
CA ARG A 717 -16.53 1.87 -36.97
C ARG A 717 -17.82 1.74 -37.77
N PRO A 718 -18.44 0.56 -37.82
CA PRO A 718 -19.76 0.40 -38.41
C PRO A 718 -20.79 1.27 -37.69
N LYS A 719 -21.65 1.95 -38.44
CA LYS A 719 -22.80 2.68 -37.89
C LYS A 719 -23.79 1.70 -37.24
N ALA A 720 -24.35 2.08 -36.10
CA ALA A 720 -25.34 1.29 -35.37
C ALA A 720 -26.76 1.47 -35.93
N ASP A 721 -27.03 2.60 -36.57
CA ASP A 721 -28.32 2.96 -37.15
C ASP A 721 -28.16 3.62 -38.53
N ALA A 722 -29.30 3.95 -39.14
CA ALA A 722 -29.38 4.56 -40.45
C ALA A 722 -29.22 6.10 -40.40
N THR A 723 -28.65 6.66 -39.33
CA THR A 723 -28.50 8.12 -39.19
C THR A 723 -27.73 8.68 -40.40
N PRO A 724 -28.24 9.76 -41.04
CA PRO A 724 -27.57 10.43 -42.15
C PRO A 724 -26.19 10.91 -41.72
N PHE A 725 -25.17 10.24 -42.25
CA PHE A 725 -23.77 10.56 -42.02
C PHE A 725 -22.94 10.07 -43.20
N SER A 726 -22.03 10.93 -43.65
CA SER A 726 -21.07 10.68 -44.72
C SER A 726 -19.68 11.13 -44.30
N ALA A 727 -18.65 10.40 -44.72
CA ALA A 727 -17.26 10.78 -44.51
C ALA A 727 -16.45 10.48 -45.77
N ALA A 728 -15.71 11.47 -46.25
CA ALA A 728 -14.89 11.38 -47.46
C ALA A 728 -13.51 11.99 -47.24
N GLY A 729 -12.50 11.38 -47.87
CA GLY A 729 -11.15 11.92 -47.98
C GLY A 729 -10.83 12.33 -49.42
N PRO A 730 -9.55 12.61 -49.75
CA PRO A 730 -9.17 13.13 -51.06
C PRO A 730 -9.45 12.17 -52.22
N THR A 731 -9.44 10.86 -51.95
CA THR A 731 -9.63 9.80 -52.94
C THR A 731 -11.07 9.25 -53.00
N GLY A 732 -12.01 9.85 -52.26
CA GLY A 732 -13.41 9.41 -52.20
C GLY A 732 -13.89 9.02 -50.79
N PRO A 733 -15.02 8.30 -50.67
CA PRO A 733 -15.59 7.90 -49.39
C PRO A 733 -14.66 6.94 -48.62
N LEU A 734 -14.62 7.05 -47.29
CA LEU A 734 -13.72 6.24 -46.44
C LEU A 734 -14.01 4.74 -46.55
N LYS A 735 -15.21 4.32 -46.12
CA LYS A 735 -15.73 2.96 -46.20
C LYS A 735 -17.24 2.99 -45.99
N ASP A 736 -18.00 2.36 -46.88
CA ASP A 736 -19.45 2.37 -46.81
C ASP A 736 -19.98 1.76 -45.51
N GLY A 737 -20.89 2.49 -44.85
CA GLY A 737 -21.49 2.09 -43.59
C GLY A 737 -20.60 2.29 -42.36
N TYR A 738 -19.42 2.93 -42.50
CA TYR A 738 -18.53 3.25 -41.40
C TYR A 738 -18.45 4.76 -41.16
N ALA A 739 -18.13 5.13 -39.93
CA ALA A 739 -17.92 6.51 -39.51
C ALA A 739 -16.74 6.60 -38.54
N PRO A 740 -15.94 7.69 -38.57
CA PRO A 740 -14.97 7.99 -37.52
C PRO A 740 -15.64 8.11 -36.15
N GLU A 741 -14.94 7.70 -35.10
CA GLU A 741 -15.39 7.94 -33.73
C GLU A 741 -15.16 9.42 -33.37
N LEU A 742 -16.17 10.22 -33.68
CA LEU A 742 -16.27 11.66 -33.47
C LEU A 742 -17.00 11.95 -32.16
N ARG A 743 -16.52 12.93 -31.37
CA ARG A 743 -17.20 13.41 -30.16
C ARG A 743 -17.19 14.94 -30.09
N PHE A 744 -18.26 15.50 -29.52
CA PHE A 744 -18.43 16.93 -29.29
C PHE A 744 -18.43 17.23 -27.80
N THR A 745 -17.52 18.11 -27.37
CA THR A 745 -17.54 18.69 -26.02
C THR A 745 -18.40 19.95 -26.05
N THR A 746 -19.34 20.08 -25.12
CA THR A 746 -20.25 21.23 -25.04
C THR A 746 -19.96 22.12 -23.84
N GLN A 747 -20.31 23.41 -23.93
CA GLN A 747 -20.08 24.38 -22.86
C GLN A 747 -20.91 24.13 -21.58
N ALA A 748 -21.94 23.28 -21.65
CA ALA A 748 -22.73 22.91 -20.48
C ALA A 748 -22.02 21.88 -19.59
N GLY A 749 -20.99 21.21 -20.11
CA GLY A 749 -20.21 20.20 -19.42
C GLY A 749 -18.93 20.72 -18.75
N PRO A 750 -18.13 19.82 -18.16
CA PRO A 750 -16.82 20.16 -17.60
C PRO A 750 -15.89 20.70 -18.72
N MET A 751 -15.23 21.83 -18.49
CA MET A 751 -14.39 22.49 -19.52
C MET A 751 -12.91 22.19 -19.29
N PRO A 752 -12.15 21.73 -20.30
CA PRO A 752 -10.73 21.47 -20.13
C PRO A 752 -9.94 22.78 -19.95
N VAL A 753 -9.08 22.81 -18.94
CA VAL A 753 -8.25 23.98 -18.60
C VAL A 753 -6.76 23.69 -18.65
N HIS A 754 -6.37 22.42 -18.64
CA HIS A 754 -4.98 22.00 -18.75
C HIS A 754 -4.88 20.58 -19.30
N ARG A 755 -3.85 20.30 -20.09
CA ARG A 755 -3.63 19.02 -20.77
C ARG A 755 -2.18 18.57 -20.55
N SER A 756 -2.02 17.32 -20.14
CA SER A 756 -0.73 16.66 -19.98
C SER A 756 -0.74 15.31 -20.72
N PRO A 757 0.41 14.67 -20.95
CA PRO A 757 0.45 13.35 -21.60
C PRO A 757 -0.26 12.24 -20.79
N THR A 758 -0.42 12.40 -19.47
CA THR A 758 -1.11 11.41 -18.62
C THR A 758 -2.60 11.63 -18.51
N MET A 759 -3.07 12.88 -18.44
CA MET A 759 -4.48 13.22 -18.21
C MET A 759 -4.83 14.67 -18.56
N VAL A 760 -6.14 14.95 -18.60
CA VAL A 760 -6.72 16.29 -18.82
C VAL A 760 -7.38 16.78 -17.54
N VAL A 761 -7.16 18.05 -17.20
CA VAL A 761 -7.84 18.74 -16.10
C VAL A 761 -9.05 19.48 -16.65
N TYR A 762 -10.22 19.20 -16.09
CA TYR A 762 -11.45 19.93 -16.39
C TYR A 762 -11.89 20.77 -15.21
N GLU A 763 -12.26 22.02 -15.44
CA GLU A 763 -12.91 22.88 -14.47
C GLU A 763 -14.43 22.68 -14.52
N ILE A 764 -15.05 22.59 -13.34
CA ILE A 764 -16.50 22.50 -13.22
C ILE A 764 -17.09 23.83 -12.76
N PRO A 765 -18.21 24.29 -13.37
CA PRO A 765 -18.83 25.56 -12.98
C PRO A 765 -19.57 25.45 -11.63
N GLY A 766 -19.75 26.58 -10.96
CA GLY A 766 -20.58 26.67 -9.75
C GLY A 766 -19.95 26.05 -8.49
N VAL A 767 -18.62 26.03 -8.41
CA VAL A 767 -17.87 25.56 -7.23
C VAL A 767 -18.25 26.39 -6.01
N ARG A 768 -18.65 25.72 -4.93
CA ARG A 768 -18.87 26.37 -3.64
C ARG A 768 -17.53 26.80 -3.06
N ASP A 769 -17.44 28.03 -2.58
CA ASP A 769 -16.23 28.49 -1.90
C ASP A 769 -15.92 27.61 -0.69
N TYR A 770 -14.63 27.31 -0.49
CA TYR A 770 -14.17 26.49 0.63
C TYR A 770 -14.61 27.06 1.99
N VAL A 771 -14.74 28.39 2.07
CA VAL A 771 -15.34 29.10 3.21
C VAL A 771 -16.40 30.08 2.70
N SER A 772 -17.56 30.12 3.35
CA SER A 772 -18.68 30.98 2.96
C SER A 772 -19.44 31.49 4.18
N ALA A 773 -19.89 32.75 4.17
CA ALA A 773 -20.74 33.33 5.20
C ALA A 773 -21.59 34.47 4.60
N GLU A 774 -22.90 34.47 4.87
CA GLU A 774 -23.80 35.46 4.28
C GLU A 774 -23.55 36.87 4.83
N GLY A 775 -23.37 37.87 3.96
CA GLY A 775 -23.15 39.26 4.37
C GLY A 775 -21.75 39.55 4.93
N CYS A 776 -20.78 38.67 4.69
CA CYS A 776 -19.39 38.83 5.08
C CYS A 776 -18.44 38.83 3.88
N THR A 777 -17.35 39.59 3.98
CA THR A 777 -16.16 39.41 3.13
C THR A 777 -15.18 38.51 3.88
N LEU A 778 -14.81 37.38 3.27
CA LEU A 778 -13.92 36.39 3.88
C LEU A 778 -12.55 36.41 3.18
N THR A 779 -11.49 36.27 3.95
CA THR A 779 -10.10 36.16 3.48
C THR A 779 -9.45 34.95 4.17
N PRO A 780 -9.51 33.76 3.55
CA PRO A 780 -8.86 32.58 4.11
C PRO A 780 -7.33 32.73 4.01
N VAL A 781 -6.66 32.68 5.16
CA VAL A 781 -5.20 32.78 5.31
C VAL A 781 -4.56 31.40 5.16
N THR A 782 -5.17 30.40 5.81
CA THR A 782 -4.87 28.98 5.67
C THR A 782 -6.18 28.21 5.62
N ARG A 783 -6.12 26.87 5.48
CA ARG A 783 -7.33 26.04 5.63
C ARG A 783 -7.98 26.19 7.01
N ASP A 784 -7.16 26.45 8.03
CA ASP A 784 -7.59 26.55 9.43
C ASP A 784 -7.75 27.99 9.95
N ARG A 785 -7.40 29.02 9.16
CA ARG A 785 -7.52 30.42 9.59
C ARG A 785 -8.20 31.27 8.54
N VAL A 786 -9.24 32.00 8.97
CA VAL A 786 -10.03 32.89 8.13
C VAL A 786 -10.16 34.25 8.81
N ASP A 787 -9.78 35.31 8.12
CA ASP A 787 -10.12 36.67 8.53
C ASP A 787 -11.44 37.08 7.85
N ALA A 788 -12.38 37.65 8.59
CA ALA A 788 -13.74 37.94 8.13
C ALA A 788 -14.15 39.37 8.50
N VAL A 789 -14.92 40.02 7.64
CA VAL A 789 -15.58 41.31 7.93
C VAL A 789 -17.06 41.19 7.58
N CYS A 790 -17.91 41.20 8.61
CA CYS A 790 -19.34 40.95 8.47
C CYS A 790 -20.18 42.20 8.69
N THR A 791 -21.16 42.43 7.82
CA THR A 791 -22.12 43.54 7.95
C THR A 791 -23.18 43.30 9.03
N ARG A 792 -23.41 42.03 9.39
CA ARG A 792 -24.33 41.55 10.42
C ARG A 792 -23.80 40.24 11.00
N PRO A 793 -24.31 39.76 12.16
CA PRO A 793 -24.01 38.41 12.61
C PRO A 793 -24.33 37.39 11.53
N SER A 794 -23.46 36.40 11.36
CA SER A 794 -23.54 35.42 10.27
C SER A 794 -22.94 34.08 10.71
N THR A 795 -23.17 33.03 9.94
CA THR A 795 -22.60 31.71 10.18
C THR A 795 -21.56 31.43 9.11
N LEU A 796 -20.31 31.26 9.52
CA LEU A 796 -19.25 30.74 8.66
C LEU A 796 -19.47 29.26 8.44
N VAL A 797 -19.47 28.83 7.18
CA VAL A 797 -19.37 27.43 6.77
C VAL A 797 -17.98 27.20 6.20
N ARG A 798 -17.34 26.10 6.61
CA ARG A 798 -16.05 25.63 6.09
C ARG A 798 -16.22 24.21 5.55
N LEU A 799 -15.82 23.98 4.30
CA LEU A 799 -15.94 22.68 3.63
C LEU A 799 -14.89 21.65 4.10
N GLU A 800 -14.82 21.42 5.41
CA GLU A 800 -14.01 20.41 6.08
C GLU A 800 -14.95 19.52 6.90
N VAL A 801 -14.67 18.22 7.01
CA VAL A 801 -15.52 17.30 7.76
C VAL A 801 -15.53 17.64 9.26
N HIS A 802 -16.72 17.66 9.84
CA HIS A 802 -16.92 17.80 11.28
C HIS A 802 -16.57 16.49 11.96
N MET A 803 -15.70 16.56 12.98
CA MET A 803 -15.32 15.42 13.81
C MET A 803 -15.04 15.89 15.23
N ARG A 804 -15.13 14.97 16.19
CA ARG A 804 -14.67 15.21 17.56
C ARG A 804 -13.18 15.54 17.57
N GLY A 805 -12.83 16.54 18.38
CA GLY A 805 -11.45 17.06 18.48
C GLY A 805 -11.27 18.42 17.81
N TRP A 806 -12.16 18.80 16.89
CA TRP A 806 -12.20 20.15 16.34
C TRP A 806 -12.64 21.19 17.36
N ARG A 807 -11.93 22.30 17.39
CA ARG A 807 -12.24 23.50 18.18
C ARG A 807 -12.07 24.72 17.28
N ALA A 808 -12.80 25.78 17.59
CA ALA A 808 -12.62 27.07 16.94
C ALA A 808 -12.53 28.20 17.96
N THR A 809 -11.83 29.27 17.58
CA THR A 809 -11.87 30.54 18.29
C THR A 809 -12.28 31.66 17.34
N VAL A 810 -13.00 32.65 17.87
CA VAL A 810 -13.31 33.91 17.18
C VAL A 810 -12.70 35.04 18.00
N ASN A 811 -11.75 35.76 17.42
CA ASN A 811 -10.95 36.78 18.11
C ASN A 811 -10.31 36.25 19.41
N GLY A 812 -9.79 35.01 19.36
CA GLY A 812 -9.15 34.31 20.49
C GLY A 812 -10.13 33.77 21.56
N LYS A 813 -11.44 33.97 21.40
CA LYS A 813 -12.45 33.42 22.32
C LYS A 813 -12.97 32.08 21.79
N PRO A 814 -12.98 31.00 22.59
CA PRO A 814 -13.53 29.72 22.17
C PRO A 814 -15.01 29.82 21.79
N VAL A 815 -15.37 29.18 20.67
CA VAL A 815 -16.74 29.07 20.17
C VAL A 815 -17.02 27.62 19.77
N PRO A 816 -18.27 27.14 19.88
CA PRO A 816 -18.62 25.79 19.43
C PRO A 816 -18.47 25.66 17.91
N VAL A 817 -17.98 24.50 17.46
CA VAL A 817 -17.99 24.12 16.04
C VAL A 817 -19.27 23.36 15.76
N GLY A 818 -20.19 24.02 15.07
CA GLY A 818 -21.44 23.44 14.58
C GLY A 818 -21.24 22.67 13.28
N MET A 819 -22.35 22.26 12.68
CA MET A 819 -22.34 21.44 11.46
C MET A 819 -23.43 21.88 10.49
N SER A 820 -23.15 21.81 9.18
CA SER A 820 -24.10 21.98 8.08
C SER A 820 -23.98 20.82 7.09
N ASP A 821 -25.04 20.53 6.34
CA ASP A 821 -25.07 19.44 5.33
C ASP A 821 -24.62 18.08 5.91
N ASP A 822 -24.91 17.86 7.20
CA ASP A 822 -24.53 16.69 8.01
C ASP A 822 -23.03 16.35 8.06
N THR A 823 -22.18 17.25 7.54
CA THR A 823 -20.77 16.96 7.26
C THR A 823 -19.84 18.14 7.50
N PHE A 824 -20.19 19.34 7.04
CA PHE A 824 -19.28 20.49 7.03
C PHE A 824 -19.32 21.28 8.32
N GLN A 825 -18.19 21.89 8.70
CA GLN A 825 -18.04 22.65 9.94
C GLN A 825 -18.70 24.04 9.85
N THR A 826 -19.29 24.50 10.95
CA THR A 826 -19.81 25.88 11.07
C THR A 826 -19.37 26.61 12.33
N VAL A 827 -19.26 27.94 12.25
CA VAL A 827 -18.92 28.82 13.37
C VAL A 827 -19.72 30.12 13.29
N GLU A 828 -20.30 30.55 14.41
CA GLU A 828 -21.02 31.83 14.51
C GLU A 828 -20.04 33.02 14.53
N LEU A 829 -20.32 34.02 13.70
CA LEU A 829 -19.54 35.25 13.56
C LEU A 829 -20.31 36.48 14.06
N PRO A 830 -19.64 37.40 14.79
CA PRO A 830 -20.22 38.70 15.11
C PRO A 830 -20.23 39.61 13.88
N ALA A 831 -21.01 40.69 13.94
CA ALA A 831 -20.83 41.82 13.02
C ALA A 831 -19.47 42.50 13.26
N GLY A 832 -18.87 43.04 12.20
CA GLY A 832 -17.55 43.68 12.21
C GLY A 832 -16.42 42.72 11.82
N ALA A 833 -15.19 43.11 12.14
CA ALA A 833 -14.01 42.30 11.87
C ALA A 833 -13.87 41.16 12.88
N ALA A 834 -13.58 39.96 12.38
CA ALA A 834 -13.38 38.76 13.17
C ALA A 834 -12.25 37.92 12.57
N GLN A 835 -11.40 37.37 13.44
CA GLN A 835 -10.43 36.34 13.08
C GLN A 835 -10.93 35.00 13.60
N VAL A 836 -11.04 34.02 12.72
CA VAL A 836 -11.48 32.66 13.03
C VAL A 836 -10.29 31.72 12.88
N GLU A 837 -10.03 30.92 13.91
CA GLU A 837 -8.99 29.91 13.90
C GLU A 837 -9.56 28.57 14.33
N PHE A 838 -9.35 27.54 13.52
CA PHE A 838 -9.72 26.17 13.77
C PHE A 838 -8.48 25.38 14.21
N THR A 839 -8.65 24.49 15.19
CA THR A 839 -7.58 23.60 15.64
C THR A 839 -8.15 22.22 15.88
N TYR A 840 -7.48 21.19 15.37
CA TYR A 840 -7.80 19.80 15.65
C TYR A 840 -6.83 19.21 16.67
N ALA A 841 -7.35 18.66 17.76
CA ALA A 841 -6.58 17.83 18.68
C ALA A 841 -7.48 16.81 19.39
N PRO A 842 -7.10 15.52 19.42
CA PRO A 842 -7.79 14.53 20.22
C PRO A 842 -7.91 14.94 21.69
N THR A 843 -9.00 14.53 22.32
CA THR A 843 -9.33 14.84 23.70
C THR A 843 -8.28 14.23 24.64
N GLY A 844 -7.46 15.08 25.27
CA GLY A 844 -6.38 14.63 26.18
C GLY A 844 -5.00 14.50 25.52
N MET A 845 -4.83 14.95 24.27
CA MET A 845 -3.56 14.90 23.54
C MET A 845 -2.37 15.45 24.35
N ASN A 846 -2.52 16.61 25.00
CA ASN A 846 -1.44 17.20 25.82
C ASN A 846 -1.01 16.30 26.99
N ALA A 847 -1.96 15.62 27.63
CA ALA A 847 -1.65 14.68 28.72
C ALA A 847 -0.94 13.43 28.17
N ALA A 848 -1.39 12.92 27.02
CA ALA A 848 -0.74 11.81 26.34
C ALA A 848 0.70 12.15 25.92
N LEU A 849 0.93 13.34 25.36
CA LEU A 849 2.27 13.83 25.00
C LEU A 849 3.17 13.99 26.24
N THR A 850 2.64 14.52 27.34
CA THR A 850 3.38 14.66 28.60
C THR A 850 3.79 13.28 29.15
N MET A 851 2.88 12.31 29.12
CA MET A 851 3.14 10.95 29.56
C MET A 851 4.19 10.26 28.67
N ALA A 852 4.08 10.42 27.35
CA ALA A 852 5.06 9.89 26.40
C ALA A 852 6.44 10.52 26.57
N GLY A 853 6.50 11.85 26.74
CA GLY A 853 7.74 12.57 27.01
C GLY A 853 8.42 12.11 28.30
N GLY A 854 7.66 11.94 29.38
CA GLY A 854 8.17 11.39 30.65
C GLY A 854 8.71 9.96 30.51
N ALA A 855 7.97 9.10 29.80
CA ALA A 855 8.40 7.73 29.50
C ALA A 855 9.70 7.70 28.67
N LEU A 856 9.78 8.55 27.64
CA LEU A 856 10.96 8.67 26.78
C LEU A 856 12.18 9.13 27.58
N LEU A 857 12.05 10.18 28.41
CA LEU A 857 13.14 10.67 29.25
C LEU A 857 13.65 9.59 30.22
N LEU A 858 12.75 8.82 30.83
CA LEU A 858 13.12 7.70 31.68
C LEU A 858 13.91 6.63 30.93
N ILE A 859 13.43 6.23 29.73
CA ILE A 859 14.12 5.26 28.88
C ILE A 859 15.52 5.74 28.52
N LEU A 860 15.64 6.99 28.05
CA LEU A 860 16.91 7.58 27.65
C LEU A 860 17.88 7.67 28.84
N ALA A 861 17.41 8.09 30.01
CA ALA A 861 18.23 8.17 31.21
C ALA A 861 18.79 6.79 31.63
N VAL A 862 17.95 5.74 31.61
CA VAL A 862 18.37 4.37 31.96
C VAL A 862 19.35 3.81 30.93
N LEU A 863 19.08 3.99 29.64
CA LEU A 863 19.93 3.48 28.57
C LEU A 863 21.28 4.21 28.52
N ALA A 864 21.30 5.53 28.68
CA ALA A 864 22.53 6.31 28.73
C ALA A 864 23.40 5.93 29.94
N HIS A 865 22.79 5.73 31.12
CA HIS A 865 23.52 5.25 32.29
C HIS A 865 24.10 3.84 32.08
N GLY A 866 23.33 2.93 31.46
CA GLY A 866 23.81 1.60 31.11
C GLY A 866 24.99 1.60 30.14
N ILE A 867 24.98 2.48 29.13
CA ILE A 867 26.10 2.67 28.19
C ILE A 867 27.31 3.27 28.90
N GLY A 868 27.12 4.29 29.75
CA GLY A 868 28.20 4.91 30.52
C GLY A 868 28.91 3.93 31.46
N VAL A 869 28.16 3.03 32.11
CA VAL A 869 28.73 1.96 32.96
C VAL A 869 29.48 0.91 32.12
N CYS A 870 28.99 0.57 30.93
CA CYS A 870 29.69 -0.34 30.00
C CYS A 870 30.95 0.26 29.38
N LEU A 871 31.00 1.59 29.17
CA LEU A 871 32.19 2.29 28.66
C LEU A 871 33.22 2.56 29.77
N ALA A 872 32.78 2.80 31.01
CA ALA A 872 33.66 3.03 32.17
C ALA A 872 34.23 1.72 32.76
N GLY A 873 33.54 0.59 32.60
CA GLY A 873 34.05 -0.73 32.93
C GLY A 873 34.80 -1.33 31.75
N SER A 874 36.13 -1.48 31.83
CA SER A 874 36.93 -2.14 30.79
C SER A 874 36.30 -3.46 30.34
N ILE A 875 36.20 -3.63 29.02
CA ILE A 875 35.88 -4.85 28.26
C ILE A 875 36.07 -6.14 29.06
N ARG A 876 35.06 -6.56 29.82
CA ARG A 876 34.91 -7.91 30.41
C ARG A 876 33.53 -8.00 31.06
N GLY A 877 32.61 -8.72 30.43
CA GLY A 877 31.37 -9.15 31.10
C GLY A 877 30.05 -8.86 30.39
N TRP A 878 29.94 -9.12 29.09
CA TRP A 878 28.76 -9.88 28.67
C TRP A 878 28.94 -11.31 29.20
N PRO A 879 27.91 -12.00 29.70
CA PRO A 879 28.06 -13.34 30.24
C PRO A 879 28.44 -14.30 29.11
N GLU A 880 29.74 -14.45 28.87
CA GLU A 880 30.28 -15.63 28.21
C GLU A 880 29.98 -16.81 29.12
N ARG A 881 29.13 -17.70 28.63
CA ARG A 881 28.88 -19.06 29.14
C ARG A 881 28.98 -19.16 30.67
N ALA A 882 27.84 -19.05 31.35
CA ALA A 882 27.70 -19.81 32.58
C ALA A 882 27.92 -21.29 32.21
N SER A 883 29.12 -21.80 32.48
CA SER A 883 29.40 -23.23 32.51
C SER A 883 28.35 -23.86 33.41
N ALA A 884 27.55 -24.75 32.83
CA ALA A 884 26.61 -25.56 33.57
C ALA A 884 27.34 -26.28 34.72
N PRO A 885 26.88 -26.20 35.97
CA PRO A 885 27.21 -27.21 36.95
C PRO A 885 26.67 -28.53 36.40
N GLY A 886 27.55 -29.52 36.28
CA GLY A 886 27.18 -30.83 35.79
C GLY A 886 26.06 -31.46 36.61
N GLY A 887 25.23 -32.23 35.92
CA GLY A 887 24.45 -33.32 36.50
C GLY A 887 23.26 -32.90 37.37
N ALA A 888 22.12 -32.63 36.74
CA ALA A 888 20.86 -33.29 37.07
C ALA A 888 19.86 -33.00 35.96
N THR A 889 19.28 -34.08 35.44
CA THR A 889 18.14 -34.12 34.52
C THR A 889 17.07 -33.05 34.77
N ARG A 890 16.78 -32.20 33.76
CA ARG A 890 15.44 -31.78 33.30
C ARG A 890 15.52 -30.87 32.08
#